data_AF-A0A2E7EXG3-F1
#
_entry.id   AF-A0A2E7EXG3-F1
#
_cell.length_a   1.000
_cell.length_b   1.000
_cell.length_c   1.000
_cell.angle_alpha   90.00
_cell.angle_beta   90.00
_cell.angle_gamma   90.00
#
_symmetry.space_group_name_H-M   'P 1'
#
loop_
_entity.id
_entity.type
_entity.pdbx_description
1 polymer ?
#
loop_
_entity_poly.entity_id
_entity_poly.type
_entity_poly.pdbx_seq_one_letter_code
_entity_poly.pdbx_strand_id
1 'polypeptide(L)'
;MTDTLSHGVSPKPDNSDNQTPEARSEQKIRGRAIVTYGRSLMSLVIARSLSERGIEVIGCDDVDLTVLSFSKHTKDSFTHPHFEREPEAALNAFEEAIRKYAPEDDRPYVLIPGFRDAKLFSRNRDRFEPLIKIAAPPAECIDLIHPKDNFAEFATDNALQAPETRILTPDEFRDLSIEEMNLPRIVKPVDGVGGRGVSLLKDDSDVTHYRDDLKGKQNLLLQEAIDGEDYCVAIAARRGDLIAISAYKNIKQFPVESGAGAIRETVSAEPFEETARKLVAASGWHGVAEVDFRWDENSDQPAKLIEINPRFWAGLFHSTESGIDYPWLAFAIAAGLPLKDEQLEDDHVGFRSRTPAAWILSVAQEIAGSDEHMESASSAWKSLKADASKGDVLQALRHFPEALSQSALSAGTIKKLRAELKRHEELPSEFTADHDPATGLGILFALSSLVRHGELPPELKFDADEPEEPTFHENNDDVRPVIGITRPDKGDFFAFQAMKLAVWMAGGRPVAITSSAPRDPHSIDGLLFGGGSDVYPDRYQGKPKEHVRYDLARDEMEASWAQAAFEHGIPMLGVCRGMQMMNVYAGGTLHPDLSAYDEEYPTDFLQRVFYRKPVEVRTSSKLYQMVERDELCVNSIHTQAIDDLGKGFHATALEPNGLIQGIEHADHKFAVGIQFHPEFLLYRRFARDIFRAFVNAAGAFAEKRNSEVATS
;
A
#
# COMPACT_ATOMS: atom_id res chain seq x y z
N MET A 1 -17.90 53.24 46.37
CA MET A 1 -17.36 53.55 45.03
C MET A 1 -16.84 52.26 44.43
N THR A 2 -16.84 52.16 43.12
CA THR A 2 -16.40 50.97 42.36
C THR A 2 -14.89 50.82 42.34
N ASP A 3 -14.41 49.58 42.30
CA ASP A 3 -13.32 49.19 41.39
C ASP A 3 -13.50 47.71 41.00
N THR A 4 -12.94 47.33 39.85
CA THR A 4 -13.40 46.17 39.07
C THR A 4 -12.51 44.93 39.15
N LEU A 5 -13.15 43.76 39.00
CA LEU A 5 -12.51 42.49 38.69
C LEU A 5 -11.76 42.54 37.35
N SER A 6 -10.60 41.89 37.28
CA SER A 6 -9.97 41.45 36.04
C SER A 6 -9.60 39.98 36.16
N HIS A 7 -10.13 39.14 35.26
CA HIS A 7 -9.72 37.75 35.17
C HIS A 7 -8.39 37.65 34.42
N GLY A 8 -7.39 37.03 35.05
CA GLY A 8 -6.17 36.63 34.35
C GLY A 8 -6.47 35.51 33.37
N VAL A 9 -6.35 35.79 32.08
CA VAL A 9 -6.43 34.77 31.03
C VAL A 9 -5.09 34.05 30.98
N SER A 10 -5.08 32.74 31.27
CA SER A 10 -3.89 31.90 31.05
C SER A 10 -3.45 31.99 29.59
N PRO A 11 -2.13 32.07 29.31
CA PRO A 11 -1.65 32.06 27.93
C PRO A 11 -2.11 30.78 27.22
N LYS A 12 -2.43 30.89 25.93
CA LYS A 12 -2.60 29.71 25.08
C LYS A 12 -1.27 28.96 24.99
N PRO A 13 -1.27 27.62 24.86
CA PRO A 13 -0.07 26.91 24.43
C PRO A 13 0.40 27.47 23.08
N ASP A 14 1.71 27.63 22.93
CA ASP A 14 2.30 27.98 21.65
C ASP A 14 2.31 26.73 20.76
N ASN A 15 1.92 26.89 19.50
CA ASN A 15 1.61 25.77 18.60
C ASN A 15 2.76 25.51 17.60
N SER A 16 3.99 25.75 18.06
CA SER A 16 5.21 25.83 17.25
C SER A 16 6.23 24.72 17.52
N ASP A 17 6.16 24.01 18.65
CA ASP A 17 6.99 22.84 18.96
C ASP A 17 6.46 21.54 18.31
N ASN A 18 6.20 21.60 17.00
CA ASN A 18 6.05 20.39 16.18
C ASN A 18 7.45 19.96 15.70
N GLN A 19 8.32 19.59 16.65
CA GLN A 19 9.72 19.25 16.37
C GLN A 19 9.79 17.94 15.56
N THR A 20 10.33 18.01 14.35
CA THR A 20 10.63 16.84 13.52
C THR A 20 11.61 15.89 14.24
N PRO A 21 11.46 14.56 14.11
CA PRO A 21 12.18 13.58 14.94
C PRO A 21 13.66 13.37 14.57
N GLU A 22 14.46 14.43 14.48
CA GLU A 22 15.92 14.41 14.25
C GLU A 22 16.74 13.94 15.49
N ALA A 23 16.25 12.93 16.22
CA ALA A 23 16.84 12.50 17.50
C ALA A 23 17.07 10.97 17.64
N ARG A 24 16.60 10.11 16.72
CA ARG A 24 16.74 8.63 16.82
C ARG A 24 18.13 8.11 16.37
N SER A 25 19.22 8.77 16.76
CA SER A 25 20.61 8.40 16.40
C SER A 25 21.23 7.28 17.26
N GLU A 26 20.45 6.27 17.62
CA GLU A 26 20.94 5.11 18.36
C GLU A 26 21.96 4.28 17.56
N GLN A 27 22.81 3.53 18.27
CA GLN A 27 23.81 2.65 17.67
C GLN A 27 23.12 1.59 16.80
N LYS A 28 23.22 1.73 15.46
CA LYS A 28 22.50 0.87 14.52
C LYS A 28 22.81 -0.61 14.73
N ILE A 29 21.78 -1.39 15.03
CA ILE A 29 21.88 -2.82 15.31
C ILE A 29 21.79 -3.55 13.97
N ARG A 30 22.84 -4.32 13.64
CA ARG A 30 22.83 -5.22 12.49
C ARG A 30 21.88 -6.37 12.79
N GLY A 31 20.75 -6.44 12.08
CA GLY A 31 19.75 -7.51 12.19
C GLY A 31 19.11 -7.81 10.83
N ARG A 32 18.15 -8.73 10.80
CA ARG A 32 17.28 -8.96 9.63
C ARG A 32 15.86 -9.31 10.10
N ALA A 33 14.85 -8.78 9.42
CA ALA A 33 13.45 -9.10 9.65
C ALA A 33 12.78 -9.63 8.38
N ILE A 34 11.88 -10.60 8.51
CA ILE A 34 10.82 -10.83 7.51
C ILE A 34 9.55 -10.17 8.05
N VAL A 35 8.93 -9.27 7.28
CA VAL A 35 7.69 -8.57 7.63
C VAL A 35 6.59 -8.99 6.66
N THR A 36 5.54 -9.59 7.20
CA THR A 36 4.42 -10.11 6.40
C THR A 36 3.33 -9.06 6.17
N TYR A 37 2.28 -9.44 5.45
CA TYR A 37 1.16 -8.57 5.08
C TYR A 37 1.63 -7.26 4.44
N GLY A 38 2.67 -7.36 3.60
CA GLY A 38 3.38 -6.23 3.01
C GLY A 38 2.51 -5.26 2.20
N ARG A 39 1.26 -5.63 1.87
CA ARG A 39 0.25 -4.75 1.26
C ARG A 39 -0.23 -3.61 2.17
N SER A 40 0.02 -3.67 3.48
CA SER A 40 -0.50 -2.72 4.47
C SER A 40 0.47 -1.57 4.80
N LEU A 41 -0.10 -0.40 5.08
CA LEU A 41 0.61 0.76 5.65
C LEU A 41 1.15 0.46 7.06
N MET A 42 0.52 -0.46 7.78
CA MET A 42 0.99 -0.95 9.07
C MET A 42 2.36 -1.65 8.92
N SER A 43 2.49 -2.52 7.92
CA SER A 43 3.76 -3.20 7.60
C SER A 43 4.83 -2.24 7.08
N LEU A 44 4.44 -1.16 6.39
CA LEU A 44 5.33 -0.04 6.02
C LEU A 44 5.88 0.70 7.26
N VAL A 45 5.06 0.98 8.28
CA VAL A 45 5.52 1.58 9.55
C VAL A 45 6.55 0.66 10.24
N ILE A 46 6.26 -0.65 10.27
CA ILE A 46 7.18 -1.67 10.78
C ILE A 46 8.50 -1.65 10.00
N ALA A 47 8.44 -1.63 8.65
CA ALA A 47 9.64 -1.60 7.82
C ALA A 47 10.47 -0.33 8.01
N ARG A 48 9.84 0.85 8.17
CA ARG A 48 10.54 2.13 8.38
C ARG A 48 11.35 2.13 9.67
N SER A 49 10.68 1.91 10.82
CA SER A 49 11.31 1.85 12.16
C SER A 49 12.53 0.91 12.17
N LEU A 50 12.36 -0.32 11.68
CA LEU A 50 13.40 -1.33 11.72
C LEU A 50 14.57 -1.00 10.77
N SER A 51 14.28 -0.54 9.55
CA SER A 51 15.30 -0.19 8.55
C SER A 51 16.15 1.00 8.98
N GLU A 52 15.54 2.02 9.59
CA GLU A 52 16.25 3.19 10.13
C GLU A 52 17.21 2.81 11.26
N ARG A 53 16.81 1.86 12.12
CA ARG A 53 17.63 1.25 13.18
C ARG A 53 18.72 0.28 12.68
N GLY A 54 18.76 -0.03 11.40
CA GLY A 54 19.80 -0.87 10.76
C GLY A 54 19.43 -2.34 10.53
N ILE A 55 18.15 -2.70 10.71
CA ILE A 55 17.64 -4.05 10.45
C ILE A 55 17.34 -4.21 8.96
N GLU A 56 17.86 -5.25 8.32
CA GLU A 56 17.51 -5.56 6.92
C GLU A 56 16.08 -6.10 6.85
N VAL A 57 15.14 -5.36 6.26
CA VAL A 57 13.74 -5.81 6.12
C VAL A 57 13.51 -6.55 4.80
N ILE A 58 12.91 -7.74 4.87
CA ILE A 58 12.41 -8.51 3.72
C ILE A 58 10.88 -8.51 3.79
N GLY A 59 10.19 -8.03 2.76
CA GLY A 59 8.72 -7.98 2.73
C GLY A 59 8.09 -9.25 2.14
N CYS A 60 6.93 -9.67 2.63
CA CYS A 60 6.17 -10.74 1.97
C CYS A 60 4.65 -10.64 2.14
N ASP A 61 3.93 -11.28 1.21
CA ASP A 61 2.46 -11.24 1.10
C ASP A 61 1.98 -12.35 0.14
N ASP A 62 0.68 -12.69 0.14
CA ASP A 62 0.10 -13.64 -0.83
C ASP A 62 -0.16 -13.03 -2.22
N VAL A 63 -0.05 -11.70 -2.34
CA VAL A 63 0.00 -11.00 -3.63
C VAL A 63 1.38 -10.37 -3.85
N ASP A 64 1.80 -10.31 -5.11
CA ASP A 64 2.99 -9.56 -5.52
C ASP A 64 2.69 -8.05 -5.45
N LEU A 65 3.72 -7.20 -5.51
CA LEU A 65 3.57 -5.76 -5.84
C LEU A 65 2.88 -4.91 -4.77
N THR A 66 3.22 -5.24 -3.54
CA THR A 66 2.73 -4.62 -2.30
C THR A 66 3.49 -3.35 -1.92
N VAL A 67 2.96 -2.61 -0.94
CA VAL A 67 3.58 -1.38 -0.40
C VAL A 67 5.04 -1.61 0.01
N LEU A 68 5.35 -2.74 0.66
CA LEU A 68 6.74 -3.09 0.99
C LEU A 68 7.63 -3.33 -0.23
N SER A 69 7.13 -3.93 -1.32
CA SER A 69 7.93 -4.21 -2.52
C SER A 69 8.39 -2.96 -3.29
N PHE A 70 7.77 -1.80 -3.00
CA PHE A 70 8.14 -0.51 -3.56
C PHE A 70 8.92 0.40 -2.59
N SER A 71 8.89 0.13 -1.28
CA SER A 71 9.53 1.01 -0.29
C SER A 71 11.04 0.83 -0.22
N LYS A 72 11.78 1.95 -0.13
CA LYS A 72 13.24 1.98 0.05
C LYS A 72 13.72 1.32 1.35
N HIS A 73 12.83 1.14 2.32
CA HIS A 73 13.14 0.55 3.62
C HIS A 73 13.22 -0.98 3.55
N THR A 74 12.66 -1.59 2.49
CA THR A 74 12.69 -3.01 2.19
C THR A 74 13.89 -3.35 1.29
N LYS A 75 14.62 -4.43 1.61
CA LYS A 75 15.81 -4.89 0.88
C LYS A 75 15.48 -5.86 -0.27
N ASP A 76 14.49 -6.74 -0.08
CA ASP A 76 13.95 -7.66 -1.08
C ASP A 76 12.53 -8.12 -0.66
N SER A 77 11.78 -8.76 -1.56
CA SER A 77 10.45 -9.30 -1.22
C SER A 77 10.10 -10.59 -1.96
N PHE A 78 9.26 -11.42 -1.33
CA PHE A 78 8.76 -12.68 -1.90
C PHE A 78 7.25 -12.85 -1.72
N THR A 79 6.65 -13.71 -2.55
CA THR A 79 5.23 -14.09 -2.44
C THR A 79 5.07 -15.52 -1.91
N HIS A 80 3.91 -15.82 -1.32
CA HIS A 80 3.55 -17.15 -0.82
C HIS A 80 2.09 -17.52 -1.19
N PRO A 81 1.69 -18.80 -1.13
CA PRO A 81 0.28 -19.19 -1.22
C PRO A 81 -0.60 -18.51 -0.16
N HIS A 82 -1.89 -18.34 -0.44
CA HIS A 82 -2.83 -17.64 0.46
C HIS A 82 -3.11 -18.47 1.72
N PHE A 83 -2.58 -18.05 2.86
CA PHE A 83 -2.49 -18.89 4.06
C PHE A 83 -3.83 -19.37 4.65
N GLU A 84 -4.92 -18.60 4.54
CA GLU A 84 -6.26 -19.06 4.97
C GLU A 84 -6.87 -20.12 4.03
N ARG A 85 -6.35 -20.28 2.80
CA ARG A 85 -6.87 -21.19 1.75
C ARG A 85 -5.99 -22.42 1.57
N GLU A 86 -4.68 -22.23 1.59
CA GLU A 86 -3.65 -23.25 1.33
C GLU A 86 -2.58 -23.25 2.44
N PRO A 87 -2.96 -23.47 3.72
CA PRO A 87 -2.08 -23.24 4.87
C PRO A 87 -0.76 -24.01 4.81
N GLU A 88 -0.76 -25.30 4.48
CA GLU A 88 0.49 -26.08 4.36
C GLU A 88 1.38 -25.62 3.21
N ALA A 89 0.80 -25.19 2.08
CA ALA A 89 1.58 -24.65 0.98
C ALA A 89 2.23 -23.30 1.35
N ALA A 90 1.50 -22.46 2.09
CA ALA A 90 2.03 -21.23 2.66
C ALA A 90 3.16 -21.52 3.67
N LEU A 91 2.95 -22.43 4.62
CA LEU A 91 3.95 -22.83 5.62
C LEU A 91 5.23 -23.39 4.98
N ASN A 92 5.10 -24.21 3.92
CA ASN A 92 6.23 -24.70 3.13
C ASN A 92 6.99 -23.56 2.45
N ALA A 93 6.29 -22.63 1.77
CA ALA A 93 6.90 -21.48 1.10
C ALA A 93 7.58 -20.52 2.09
N PHE A 94 6.99 -20.31 3.27
CA PHE A 94 7.64 -19.56 4.36
C PHE A 94 8.91 -20.25 4.84
N GLU A 95 8.90 -21.57 5.02
CA GLU A 95 10.10 -22.29 5.47
C GLU A 95 11.24 -22.22 4.44
N GLU A 96 10.93 -22.35 3.14
CA GLU A 96 11.89 -22.15 2.06
C GLU A 96 12.44 -20.71 2.04
N ALA A 97 11.55 -19.71 2.15
CA ALA A 97 11.95 -18.30 2.18
C ALA A 97 12.81 -17.96 3.42
N ILE A 98 12.47 -18.47 4.60
CA ILE A 98 13.25 -18.30 5.83
C ILE A 98 14.66 -18.90 5.67
N ARG A 99 14.79 -20.05 5.00
CA ARG A 99 16.09 -20.65 4.69
C ARG A 99 16.87 -19.84 3.65
N LYS A 100 16.20 -19.36 2.59
CA LYS A 100 16.76 -18.50 1.53
C LYS A 100 17.25 -17.15 2.06
N TYR A 101 16.53 -16.54 3.00
CA TYR A 101 16.83 -15.23 3.58
C TYR A 101 17.51 -15.29 4.94
N ALA A 102 18.04 -16.45 5.35
CA ALA A 102 18.88 -16.57 6.54
C ALA A 102 20.14 -15.68 6.44
N PRO A 103 20.60 -15.06 7.54
CA PRO A 103 21.87 -14.36 7.56
C PRO A 103 23.05 -15.35 7.54
N GLU A 104 24.19 -14.91 6.96
CA GLU A 104 25.47 -15.64 6.98
C GLU A 104 26.25 -15.44 8.29
N ASP A 105 25.70 -14.67 9.23
CA ASP A 105 26.28 -14.26 10.50
C ASP A 105 25.24 -14.37 11.63
N ASP A 106 25.70 -14.38 12.88
CA ASP A 106 24.86 -14.55 14.09
C ASP A 106 23.98 -13.32 14.43
N ARG A 107 23.58 -12.51 13.43
CA ARG A 107 22.72 -11.35 13.65
C ARG A 107 21.31 -11.79 14.05
N PRO A 108 20.57 -11.02 14.88
CA PRO A 108 19.19 -11.32 15.19
C PRO A 108 18.33 -11.41 13.92
N TYR A 109 17.62 -12.54 13.77
CA TYR A 109 16.77 -12.84 12.62
C TYR A 109 15.34 -13.14 13.10
N VAL A 110 14.39 -12.31 12.68
CA VAL A 110 13.03 -12.26 13.25
C VAL A 110 11.95 -12.24 12.16
N LEU A 111 10.95 -13.10 12.29
CA LEU A 111 9.68 -13.04 11.57
C LEU A 111 8.73 -12.14 12.36
N ILE A 112 8.14 -11.15 11.69
CA ILE A 112 7.18 -10.21 12.25
C ILE A 112 5.86 -10.37 11.49
N PRO A 113 4.90 -11.13 12.05
CA PRO A 113 3.56 -11.24 11.50
C PRO A 113 2.83 -9.90 11.57
N GLY A 114 2.48 -9.33 10.42
CA GLY A 114 1.82 -8.04 10.35
C GLY A 114 0.36 -8.08 10.82
N PHE A 115 -0.37 -9.18 10.58
CA PHE A 115 -1.82 -9.20 10.77
C PHE A 115 -2.35 -10.57 11.24
N ARG A 116 -3.37 -11.13 10.60
CA ARG A 116 -4.04 -12.39 10.99
C ARG A 116 -3.11 -13.60 11.01
N ASP A 117 -2.08 -13.57 10.18
CA ASP A 117 -1.04 -14.58 10.04
C ASP A 117 -0.24 -14.77 11.35
N ALA A 118 -0.29 -13.82 12.30
CA ALA A 118 0.20 -14.03 13.66
C ALA A 118 -0.30 -15.35 14.25
N LYS A 119 -1.60 -15.66 14.14
CA LYS A 119 -2.19 -16.90 14.69
C LYS A 119 -1.70 -18.16 13.95
N LEU A 120 -1.34 -18.06 12.68
CA LEU A 120 -0.72 -19.14 11.90
C LEU A 120 0.68 -19.45 12.45
N PHE A 121 1.52 -18.43 12.61
CA PHE A 121 2.90 -18.60 13.07
C PHE A 121 3.00 -18.98 14.55
N SER A 122 2.14 -18.43 15.41
CA SER A 122 2.06 -18.81 16.82
C SER A 122 1.74 -20.29 16.99
N ARG A 123 0.79 -20.83 16.21
CA ARG A 123 0.40 -22.26 16.24
C ARG A 123 1.39 -23.20 15.54
N ASN A 124 2.32 -22.66 14.75
CA ASN A 124 3.39 -23.40 14.07
C ASN A 124 4.79 -23.04 14.61
N ARG A 125 4.89 -22.50 15.83
CA ARG A 125 6.13 -21.94 16.39
C ARG A 125 7.30 -22.92 16.37
N ASP A 126 7.07 -24.18 16.75
CA ASP A 126 8.08 -25.25 16.76
C ASP A 126 8.69 -25.54 15.37
N ARG A 127 7.96 -25.26 14.28
CA ARG A 127 8.43 -25.42 12.90
C ARG A 127 9.45 -24.34 12.52
N PHE A 128 9.28 -23.11 13.02
CA PHE A 128 10.04 -21.95 12.58
C PHE A 128 11.09 -21.45 13.57
N GLU A 129 10.88 -21.58 14.89
CA GLU A 129 11.85 -21.12 15.89
C GLU A 129 13.24 -21.80 15.94
N PRO A 130 13.46 -22.98 15.31
CA PRO A 130 14.79 -23.49 14.98
C PRO A 130 15.52 -22.72 13.86
N LEU A 131 14.83 -21.82 13.14
CA LEU A 131 15.34 -21.11 11.96
C LEU A 131 15.28 -19.57 12.11
N ILE A 132 14.23 -19.04 12.74
CA ILE A 132 13.94 -17.61 12.86
C ILE A 132 13.08 -17.34 14.11
N LYS A 133 13.29 -16.23 14.84
CA LYS A 133 12.44 -15.90 16.00
C LYS A 133 11.13 -15.25 15.58
N ILE A 134 10.03 -15.52 16.28
CA ILE A 134 8.68 -15.06 15.87
C ILE A 134 8.19 -13.98 16.84
N ALA A 135 8.07 -12.75 16.34
CA ALA A 135 7.54 -11.58 17.05
C ALA A 135 6.00 -11.55 17.06
N ALA A 136 5.41 -12.61 17.61
CA ALA A 136 3.99 -12.72 17.92
C ALA A 136 3.83 -13.44 19.27
N PRO A 137 2.66 -13.36 19.94
CA PRO A 137 2.42 -14.09 21.17
C PRO A 137 2.46 -15.62 20.99
N PRO A 138 2.74 -16.41 22.03
CA PRO A 138 2.56 -17.86 22.02
C PRO A 138 1.09 -18.25 21.74
N ALA A 139 0.84 -19.43 21.17
CA ALA A 139 -0.53 -19.85 20.81
C ALA A 139 -1.41 -20.01 22.06
N GLU A 140 -0.83 -20.52 23.14
CA GLU A 140 -1.44 -20.65 24.46
C GLU A 140 -1.88 -19.30 25.05
N CYS A 141 -1.14 -18.21 24.82
CA CYS A 141 -1.56 -16.86 25.24
C CYS A 141 -2.74 -16.36 24.39
N ILE A 142 -2.76 -16.65 23.08
CA ILE A 142 -3.83 -16.21 22.16
C ILE A 142 -5.13 -16.98 22.42
N ASP A 143 -5.05 -18.30 22.57
CA ASP A 143 -6.24 -19.14 22.71
C ASP A 143 -6.92 -19.01 24.10
N LEU A 144 -6.26 -18.37 25.09
CA LEU A 144 -6.90 -17.88 26.33
C LEU A 144 -7.85 -16.68 26.12
N ILE A 145 -7.66 -15.89 25.07
CA ILE A 145 -8.39 -14.62 24.82
C ILE A 145 -9.12 -14.59 23.47
N HIS A 146 -9.09 -15.68 22.71
CA HIS A 146 -9.71 -15.76 21.39
C HIS A 146 -10.34 -17.16 21.19
N PRO A 147 -11.67 -17.25 20.98
CA PRO A 147 -12.59 -16.17 20.61
C PRO A 147 -13.08 -15.34 21.80
N LYS A 148 -14.09 -14.49 21.58
CA LYS A 148 -14.54 -13.47 22.55
C LYS A 148 -15.28 -14.06 23.75
N ASP A 149 -15.75 -15.30 23.63
CA ASP A 149 -16.20 -16.14 24.74
C ASP A 149 -15.03 -16.50 25.68
N ASN A 150 -13.93 -17.05 25.15
CA ASN A 150 -12.73 -17.35 25.95
C ASN A 150 -12.24 -16.11 26.70
N PHE A 151 -12.22 -14.93 26.05
CA PHE A 151 -11.88 -13.67 26.72
C PHE A 151 -12.85 -13.31 27.86
N ALA A 152 -14.16 -13.49 27.69
CA ALA A 152 -15.14 -13.19 28.72
C ALA A 152 -15.02 -14.10 29.96
N GLU A 153 -14.77 -15.40 29.75
CA GLU A 153 -14.47 -16.35 30.81
C GLU A 153 -13.15 -15.98 31.52
N PHE A 154 -12.08 -15.78 30.75
CA PHE A 154 -10.76 -15.40 31.26
C PHE A 154 -10.77 -14.10 32.08
N ALA A 155 -11.51 -13.08 31.63
CA ALA A 155 -11.66 -11.81 32.34
C ALA A 155 -12.42 -11.98 33.66
N THR A 156 -13.39 -12.88 33.71
CA THR A 156 -14.17 -13.21 34.91
C THR A 156 -13.29 -13.96 35.93
N ASP A 157 -12.63 -15.04 35.50
CA ASP A 157 -11.78 -15.89 36.36
C ASP A 157 -10.59 -15.13 36.96
N ASN A 158 -10.06 -14.12 36.25
CA ASN A 158 -8.94 -13.30 36.71
C ASN A 158 -9.37 -11.95 37.32
N ALA A 159 -10.68 -11.73 37.54
CA ALA A 159 -11.24 -10.52 38.12
C ALA A 159 -10.74 -9.21 37.44
N LEU A 160 -10.66 -9.22 36.12
CA LEU A 160 -10.31 -8.03 35.33
C LEU A 160 -11.47 -7.03 35.34
N GLN A 161 -11.18 -5.74 35.12
CA GLN A 161 -12.20 -4.73 34.92
C GLN A 161 -12.79 -4.84 33.51
N ALA A 162 -13.63 -5.84 33.28
CA ALA A 162 -14.42 -6.01 32.06
C ALA A 162 -15.92 -5.72 32.31
N PRO A 163 -16.76 -5.58 31.26
CA PRO A 163 -18.21 -5.54 31.39
C PRO A 163 -18.79 -6.93 31.74
N GLU A 164 -19.89 -6.99 32.50
CA GLU A 164 -20.62 -8.25 32.73
C GLU A 164 -20.98 -8.91 31.39
N THR A 165 -20.63 -10.17 31.19
CA THR A 165 -20.82 -10.86 29.90
C THR A 165 -21.40 -12.26 30.10
N ARG A 166 -22.53 -12.56 29.44
CA ARG A 166 -23.17 -13.88 29.40
C ARG A 166 -23.02 -14.50 28.02
N ILE A 167 -22.40 -15.67 27.94
CA ILE A 167 -22.36 -16.49 26.73
C ILE A 167 -23.70 -17.24 26.61
N LEU A 168 -24.34 -17.17 25.44
CA LEU A 168 -25.64 -17.79 25.18
C LEU A 168 -25.65 -18.45 23.79
N THR A 169 -26.27 -19.62 23.66
CA THR A 169 -26.64 -20.14 22.33
C THR A 169 -27.76 -19.29 21.70
N PRO A 170 -27.97 -19.34 20.37
CA PRO A 170 -29.07 -18.63 19.73
C PRO A 170 -30.47 -19.00 20.22
N ASP A 171 -30.65 -20.20 20.79
CA ASP A 171 -31.93 -20.65 21.33
C ASP A 171 -32.12 -20.17 22.77
N GLU A 172 -31.10 -20.26 23.63
CA GLU A 172 -31.13 -19.63 24.97
C GLU A 172 -31.37 -18.11 24.89
N PHE A 173 -30.81 -17.43 23.88
CA PHE A 173 -31.07 -16.01 23.64
C PHE A 173 -32.54 -15.72 23.22
N ARG A 174 -33.21 -16.65 22.54
CA ARG A 174 -34.64 -16.51 22.19
C ARG A 174 -35.55 -16.74 23.41
N ASP A 175 -35.18 -17.68 24.27
CA ASP A 175 -35.99 -18.11 25.41
C ASP A 175 -35.82 -17.25 26.68
N LEU A 176 -34.69 -16.55 26.83
CA LEU A 176 -34.40 -15.64 27.96
C LEU A 176 -35.48 -14.54 28.12
N SER A 177 -35.91 -14.21 29.36
CA SER A 177 -36.84 -13.09 29.55
C SER A 177 -36.17 -11.73 29.28
N ILE A 178 -36.94 -10.71 28.89
CA ILE A 178 -36.39 -9.35 28.65
C ILE A 178 -35.96 -8.73 29.98
N GLU A 179 -36.71 -9.00 31.05
CA GLU A 179 -36.37 -8.65 32.42
C GLU A 179 -35.06 -9.33 32.87
N GLU A 180 -34.82 -10.59 32.48
CA GLU A 180 -33.57 -11.32 32.74
C GLU A 180 -32.36 -10.84 31.92
N MET A 181 -32.55 -9.95 30.93
CA MET A 181 -31.43 -9.35 30.19
C MET A 181 -30.79 -8.16 30.92
N ASN A 182 -31.53 -7.46 31.79
CA ASN A 182 -31.11 -6.20 32.44
C ASN A 182 -30.60 -5.15 31.43
N LEU A 183 -31.49 -4.68 30.55
CA LEU A 183 -31.19 -3.65 29.55
C LEU A 183 -30.72 -2.32 30.20
N PRO A 184 -29.81 -1.55 29.56
CA PRO A 184 -29.24 -1.78 28.23
C PRO A 184 -28.15 -2.86 28.19
N ARG A 185 -28.05 -3.54 27.05
CA ARG A 185 -27.06 -4.60 26.78
C ARG A 185 -26.59 -4.55 25.33
N ILE A 186 -25.33 -4.91 25.08
CA ILE A 186 -24.76 -5.09 23.75
C ILE A 186 -24.72 -6.58 23.43
N VAL A 187 -25.32 -7.00 22.33
CA VAL A 187 -25.15 -8.35 21.78
C VAL A 187 -24.03 -8.35 20.75
N LYS A 188 -23.12 -9.32 20.84
CA LYS A 188 -21.98 -9.51 19.93
C LYS A 188 -21.88 -10.97 19.49
N PRO A 189 -21.42 -11.26 18.26
CA PRO A 189 -21.03 -12.63 17.90
C PRO A 189 -19.71 -13.01 18.61
N VAL A 190 -19.55 -14.29 18.88
CA VAL A 190 -18.32 -14.84 19.51
C VAL A 190 -17.06 -14.71 18.63
N ASP A 191 -17.21 -14.75 17.31
CA ASP A 191 -16.15 -14.47 16.33
C ASP A 191 -16.61 -13.38 15.34
N GLY A 192 -15.71 -12.48 14.96
CA GLY A 192 -16.02 -11.33 14.12
C GLY A 192 -15.13 -10.11 14.36
N VAL A 193 -14.80 -9.40 13.28
CA VAL A 193 -13.88 -8.25 13.27
C VAL A 193 -14.56 -6.95 12.80
N GLY A 194 -14.17 -5.82 13.41
CA GLY A 194 -14.57 -4.47 13.02
C GLY A 194 -16.07 -4.19 13.24
N GLY A 195 -16.56 -4.40 14.48
CA GLY A 195 -17.94 -4.08 14.88
C GLY A 195 -19.07 -4.88 14.20
N ARG A 196 -18.77 -5.76 13.23
CA ARG A 196 -19.78 -6.50 12.48
C ARG A 196 -20.55 -7.47 13.36
N GLY A 197 -21.88 -7.37 13.32
CA GLY A 197 -22.80 -8.18 14.14
C GLY A 197 -23.02 -7.67 15.56
N VAL A 198 -22.39 -6.56 15.95
CA VAL A 198 -22.65 -5.87 17.23
C VAL A 198 -23.99 -5.15 17.17
N SER A 199 -24.80 -5.23 18.22
CA SER A 199 -26.08 -4.51 18.33
C SER A 199 -26.36 -4.11 19.77
N LEU A 200 -26.71 -2.83 19.98
CA LEU A 200 -27.08 -2.28 21.29
C LEU A 200 -28.59 -2.40 21.48
N LEU A 201 -29.01 -3.16 22.48
CA LEU A 201 -30.41 -3.33 22.89
C LEU A 201 -30.68 -2.39 24.07
N LYS A 202 -31.60 -1.45 23.89
CA LYS A 202 -31.97 -0.43 24.89
C LYS A 202 -33.35 -0.71 25.49
N ASP A 203 -34.28 -1.21 24.68
CA ASP A 203 -35.63 -1.54 25.09
C ASP A 203 -36.16 -2.84 24.42
N ASP A 204 -37.34 -3.27 24.85
CA ASP A 204 -38.06 -4.46 24.39
C ASP A 204 -38.19 -4.57 22.86
N SER A 205 -38.24 -3.44 22.15
CA SER A 205 -38.39 -3.41 20.69
C SER A 205 -37.09 -3.74 19.97
N ASP A 206 -35.94 -3.30 20.49
CA ASP A 206 -34.62 -3.73 20.01
C ASP A 206 -34.44 -5.25 20.19
N VAL A 207 -34.80 -5.78 21.37
CA VAL A 207 -34.72 -7.22 21.66
C VAL A 207 -35.59 -8.03 20.70
N THR A 208 -36.81 -7.57 20.44
CA THR A 208 -37.75 -8.21 19.52
C THR A 208 -37.21 -8.20 18.09
N HIS A 209 -36.75 -7.05 17.60
CA HIS A 209 -36.17 -6.92 16.27
C HIS A 209 -34.93 -7.80 16.08
N TYR A 210 -34.02 -7.83 17.05
CA TYR A 210 -32.82 -8.66 16.99
C TYR A 210 -33.17 -10.16 16.96
N ARG A 211 -34.22 -10.60 17.68
CA ARG A 211 -34.70 -11.99 17.66
C ARG A 211 -35.26 -12.41 16.31
N ASP A 212 -36.06 -11.55 15.67
CA ASP A 212 -36.63 -11.82 14.34
C ASP A 212 -35.53 -11.92 13.25
N ASP A 213 -34.46 -11.13 13.38
CA ASP A 213 -33.31 -11.15 12.46
C ASP A 213 -32.20 -12.16 12.83
N LEU A 214 -32.28 -12.85 13.99
CA LEU A 214 -31.24 -13.74 14.50
C LEU A 214 -31.04 -15.00 13.63
N LYS A 215 -30.11 -14.89 12.68
CA LYS A 215 -29.74 -15.94 11.72
C LYS A 215 -28.36 -16.50 12.05
N GLY A 216 -28.30 -17.72 12.57
CA GLY A 216 -27.04 -18.40 12.84
C GLY A 216 -27.16 -19.62 13.76
N LYS A 217 -26.00 -20.25 14.02
CA LYS A 217 -25.81 -21.31 15.01
C LYS A 217 -24.63 -21.07 15.96
N GLN A 218 -23.96 -19.91 15.83
CA GLN A 218 -22.84 -19.52 16.68
C GLN A 218 -23.36 -18.95 18.00
N ASN A 219 -22.56 -19.08 19.06
CA ASN A 219 -22.87 -18.44 20.34
C ASN A 219 -22.84 -16.91 20.23
N LEU A 220 -23.58 -16.28 21.13
CA LEU A 220 -23.72 -14.84 21.30
C LEU A 220 -23.16 -14.44 22.66
N LEU A 221 -22.62 -13.23 22.73
CA LEU A 221 -22.26 -12.57 23.98
C LEU A 221 -23.31 -11.51 24.26
N LEU A 222 -24.09 -11.70 25.32
CA LEU A 222 -24.94 -10.66 25.91
C LEU A 222 -24.10 -9.92 26.95
N GLN A 223 -23.61 -8.74 26.60
CA GLN A 223 -22.65 -7.96 27.37
C GLN A 223 -23.28 -6.67 27.93
N GLU A 224 -22.84 -6.25 29.10
CA GLU A 224 -23.15 -4.96 29.70
C GLU A 224 -22.80 -3.79 28.76
N ALA A 225 -23.74 -2.85 28.60
CA ALA A 225 -23.48 -1.62 27.86
C ALA A 225 -22.77 -0.62 28.79
N ILE A 226 -21.51 -0.28 28.45
CA ILE A 226 -20.69 0.68 29.20
C ILE A 226 -20.81 2.07 28.56
N ASP A 227 -21.03 3.10 29.37
CA ASP A 227 -21.04 4.49 28.94
C ASP A 227 -19.62 5.07 28.75
N GLY A 228 -19.52 6.23 28.08
CA GLY A 228 -18.26 6.91 27.80
C GLY A 228 -17.71 6.68 26.39
N GLU A 229 -16.41 6.91 26.22
CA GLU A 229 -15.70 6.87 24.93
C GLU A 229 -14.84 5.60 24.79
N ASP A 230 -14.51 5.23 23.54
CA ASP A 230 -13.61 4.12 23.23
C ASP A 230 -12.15 4.59 23.16
N TYR A 231 -11.28 3.87 23.86
CA TYR A 231 -9.84 4.11 24.00
C TYR A 231 -9.07 2.90 23.49
N CYS A 232 -8.14 3.13 22.57
CA CYS A 232 -7.25 2.08 22.07
C CYS A 232 -5.92 2.19 22.83
N VAL A 233 -5.59 1.15 23.59
CA VAL A 233 -4.41 1.09 24.44
C VAL A 233 -3.40 0.12 23.83
N ALA A 234 -2.31 0.65 23.27
CA ALA A 234 -1.20 -0.15 22.79
C ALA A 234 -0.37 -0.65 23.97
N ILE A 235 0.09 -1.91 23.91
CA ILE A 235 0.97 -2.50 24.92
C ILE A 235 2.11 -3.32 24.29
N ALA A 236 3.22 -3.41 25.02
CA ALA A 236 4.25 -4.43 24.81
C ALA A 236 4.53 -5.16 26.14
N ALA A 237 4.68 -6.48 26.10
CA ALA A 237 4.94 -7.31 27.28
C ALA A 237 6.01 -8.37 27.05
N ARG A 238 6.62 -8.86 28.13
CA ARG A 238 7.65 -9.91 28.11
C ARG A 238 7.39 -10.97 29.17
N ARG A 239 6.58 -11.99 28.82
CA ARG A 239 6.26 -13.17 29.66
C ARG A 239 5.47 -12.84 30.93
N GLY A 240 4.51 -11.92 30.82
CA GLY A 240 3.69 -11.46 31.95
C GLY A 240 4.17 -10.17 32.64
N ASP A 241 5.36 -9.67 32.28
CA ASP A 241 5.78 -8.32 32.64
C ASP A 241 5.28 -7.32 31.58
N LEU A 242 4.52 -6.29 31.97
CA LEU A 242 4.16 -5.16 31.09
C LEU A 242 5.37 -4.22 30.95
N ILE A 243 5.82 -4.04 29.71
CA ILE A 243 7.07 -3.37 29.34
C ILE A 243 6.85 -1.95 28.82
N ALA A 244 5.80 -1.74 28.01
CA ALA A 244 5.42 -0.42 27.50
C ALA A 244 3.88 -0.33 27.38
N ILE A 245 3.34 0.88 27.53
CA ILE A 245 1.92 1.18 27.39
C ILE A 245 1.73 2.63 26.91
N SER A 246 0.81 2.85 25.97
CA SER A 246 0.41 4.19 25.48
C SER A 246 -1.07 4.15 25.06
N ALA A 247 -1.84 5.18 25.37
CA ALA A 247 -3.27 5.22 25.07
C ALA A 247 -3.60 6.30 24.03
N TYR A 248 -4.57 6.03 23.15
CA TYR A 248 -5.10 7.03 22.22
C TYR A 248 -6.62 6.93 22.07
N LYS A 249 -7.28 8.06 21.77
CA LYS A 249 -8.69 8.10 21.36
C LYS A 249 -8.90 8.73 19.98
N ASN A 250 -9.97 8.30 19.32
CA ASN A 250 -10.30 8.73 17.96
C ASN A 250 -11.22 9.96 18.00
N ILE A 251 -10.69 11.20 18.12
CA ILE A 251 -11.50 12.44 18.16
C ILE A 251 -12.46 12.53 16.97
N LYS A 252 -12.01 12.08 15.78
CA LYS A 252 -12.87 11.95 14.60
C LYS A 252 -12.79 10.53 14.07
N GLN A 253 -13.94 9.92 13.82
CA GLN A 253 -14.10 8.60 13.20
C GLN A 253 -14.87 8.74 11.88
N PHE A 254 -14.62 7.85 10.92
CA PHE A 254 -15.41 7.78 9.70
C PHE A 254 -15.69 6.34 9.26
N PRO A 255 -16.97 5.90 9.19
CA PRO A 255 -18.18 6.59 9.66
C PRO A 255 -18.21 6.88 11.16
N VAL A 256 -18.93 7.92 11.58
CA VAL A 256 -19.02 8.37 13.00
C VAL A 256 -19.50 7.29 13.99
N GLU A 257 -20.23 6.26 13.54
CA GLU A 257 -20.88 5.25 14.41
C GLU A 257 -20.08 3.95 14.60
N SER A 258 -19.06 3.69 13.77
CA SER A 258 -18.34 2.39 13.74
C SER A 258 -17.05 2.42 12.92
N GLY A 259 -16.46 3.60 12.73
CA GLY A 259 -15.51 3.87 11.67
C GLY A 259 -14.04 3.73 12.04
N ALA A 260 -13.19 3.82 11.02
CA ALA A 260 -11.76 3.98 11.23
C ALA A 260 -11.48 5.34 11.88
N GLY A 261 -10.52 5.38 12.81
CA GLY A 261 -9.98 6.61 13.38
C GLY A 261 -9.45 7.53 12.29
N ALA A 262 -10.16 8.63 12.03
CA ALA A 262 -9.85 9.59 11.00
C ALA A 262 -8.88 10.67 11.51
N ILE A 263 -9.04 11.07 12.78
CA ILE A 263 -8.05 11.83 13.58
C ILE A 263 -7.93 11.17 14.94
N ARG A 264 -6.68 10.94 15.38
CA ARG A 264 -6.32 10.34 16.68
C ARG A 264 -5.62 11.35 17.58
N GLU A 265 -5.75 11.16 18.89
CA GLU A 265 -5.04 11.92 19.92
C GLU A 265 -4.53 10.99 21.02
N THR A 266 -3.25 11.17 21.38
CA THR A 266 -2.59 10.47 22.48
C THR A 266 -3.07 11.01 23.82
N VAL A 267 -3.38 10.13 24.76
CA VAL A 267 -3.93 10.46 26.09
C VAL A 267 -3.18 9.68 27.18
N SER A 268 -3.30 10.10 28.45
CA SER A 268 -2.65 9.38 29.55
C SER A 268 -3.06 7.90 29.60
N ALA A 269 -2.08 7.01 29.70
CA ALA A 269 -2.29 5.57 29.86
C ALA A 269 -2.67 5.16 31.30
N GLU A 270 -2.50 6.06 32.28
CA GLU A 270 -2.72 5.82 33.72
C GLU A 270 -4.06 5.14 34.06
N PRO A 271 -5.23 5.52 33.47
CA PRO A 271 -6.52 4.89 33.81
C PRO A 271 -6.64 3.42 33.42
N PHE A 272 -5.76 2.94 32.52
CA PHE A 272 -5.81 1.60 31.95
C PHE A 272 -4.71 0.68 32.53
N GLU A 273 -3.68 1.26 33.15
CA GLU A 273 -2.43 0.57 33.49
C GLU A 273 -2.64 -0.59 34.48
N GLU A 274 -3.42 -0.43 35.55
CA GLU A 274 -3.64 -1.50 36.54
C GLU A 274 -4.32 -2.72 35.90
N THR A 275 -5.32 -2.49 35.05
CA THR A 275 -6.04 -3.55 34.34
C THR A 275 -5.17 -4.19 33.25
N ALA A 276 -4.38 -3.40 32.51
CA ALA A 276 -3.42 -3.90 31.53
C ALA A 276 -2.32 -4.77 32.18
N ARG A 277 -1.76 -4.36 33.33
CA ARG A 277 -0.80 -5.15 34.09
C ARG A 277 -1.38 -6.49 34.56
N LYS A 278 -2.63 -6.50 35.06
CA LYS A 278 -3.32 -7.75 35.45
C LYS A 278 -3.58 -8.66 34.25
N LEU A 279 -4.11 -8.13 33.15
CA LEU A 279 -4.35 -8.86 31.90
C LEU A 279 -3.06 -9.53 31.37
N VAL A 280 -1.97 -8.77 31.32
CA VAL A 280 -0.66 -9.23 30.86
C VAL A 280 -0.09 -10.30 31.79
N ALA A 281 -0.10 -10.07 33.11
CA ALA A 281 0.43 -11.03 34.08
C ALA A 281 -0.36 -12.35 34.11
N ALA A 282 -1.70 -12.29 34.09
CA ALA A 282 -2.56 -13.47 34.11
C ALA A 282 -2.47 -14.32 32.83
N SER A 283 -2.28 -13.69 31.67
CA SER A 283 -2.14 -14.38 30.37
C SER A 283 -0.70 -14.79 30.03
N GLY A 284 0.29 -14.36 30.84
CA GLY A 284 1.71 -14.55 30.56
C GLY A 284 2.21 -13.79 29.32
N TRP A 285 1.55 -12.69 28.94
CA TRP A 285 1.66 -12.07 27.61
C TRP A 285 3.10 -11.80 27.16
N HIS A 286 3.37 -11.99 25.87
CA HIS A 286 4.69 -11.82 25.28
C HIS A 286 4.59 -11.28 23.86
N GLY A 287 5.24 -10.14 23.58
CA GLY A 287 5.07 -9.38 22.33
C GLY A 287 4.11 -8.20 22.51
N VAL A 288 3.58 -7.69 21.40
CA VAL A 288 2.71 -6.51 21.35
C VAL A 288 1.23 -6.87 21.24
N ALA A 289 0.34 -5.94 21.62
CA ALA A 289 -1.09 -6.00 21.36
C ALA A 289 -1.71 -4.59 21.33
N GLU A 290 -2.87 -4.46 20.69
CA GLU A 290 -3.82 -3.36 20.93
C GLU A 290 -4.93 -3.87 21.84
N VAL A 291 -5.31 -3.07 22.83
CA VAL A 291 -6.27 -3.43 23.87
C VAL A 291 -7.34 -2.36 23.91
N ASP A 292 -8.58 -2.74 23.61
CA ASP A 292 -9.70 -1.81 23.51
C ASP A 292 -10.37 -1.65 24.88
N PHE A 293 -10.45 -0.41 25.36
CA PHE A 293 -11.11 -0.02 26.60
C PHE A 293 -12.27 0.93 26.31
N ARG A 294 -13.26 0.96 27.20
CA ARG A 294 -14.33 1.95 27.21
C ARG A 294 -14.46 2.61 28.58
N TRP A 295 -14.53 3.93 28.61
CA TRP A 295 -14.49 4.70 29.85
C TRP A 295 -15.13 6.09 29.70
N ASP A 296 -15.89 6.52 30.71
CA ASP A 296 -16.28 7.92 30.88
C ASP A 296 -15.30 8.59 31.84
N GLU A 297 -14.53 9.55 31.33
CA GLU A 297 -13.56 10.36 32.08
C GLU A 297 -14.19 11.19 33.21
N ASN A 298 -15.52 11.31 33.25
CA ASN A 298 -16.30 12.01 34.27
C ASN A 298 -16.87 11.07 35.35
N SER A 299 -16.63 9.76 35.25
CA SER A 299 -17.23 8.73 36.11
C SER A 299 -16.26 8.20 37.17
N ASP A 300 -16.76 7.95 38.38
CA ASP A 300 -16.03 7.25 39.44
C ASP A 300 -15.77 5.76 39.12
N GLN A 301 -16.29 5.25 38.00
CA GLN A 301 -16.08 3.86 37.55
C GLN A 301 -14.73 3.69 36.82
N PRO A 302 -13.99 2.59 37.07
CA PRO A 302 -12.75 2.29 36.37
C PRO A 302 -13.01 1.94 34.89
N ALA A 303 -12.04 2.25 34.04
CA ALA A 303 -12.06 1.90 32.62
C ALA A 303 -12.29 0.40 32.40
N LYS A 304 -13.20 0.08 31.47
CA LYS A 304 -13.62 -1.31 31.19
C LYS A 304 -12.94 -1.85 29.94
N LEU A 305 -12.22 -2.95 30.12
CA LEU A 305 -11.55 -3.75 29.09
C LEU A 305 -12.59 -4.48 28.22
N ILE A 306 -12.63 -4.17 26.93
CA ILE A 306 -13.65 -4.66 25.98
C ILE A 306 -13.12 -5.80 25.10
N GLU A 307 -11.89 -5.65 24.58
CA GLU A 307 -11.29 -6.58 23.61
C GLU A 307 -9.75 -6.50 23.68
N ILE A 308 -9.04 -7.54 23.27
CA ILE A 308 -7.58 -7.55 23.10
C ILE A 308 -7.21 -8.21 21.77
N ASN A 309 -6.43 -7.49 20.96
CA ASN A 309 -6.03 -7.88 19.62
C ASN A 309 -4.60 -8.46 19.61
N PRO A 310 -4.39 -9.75 19.27
CA PRO A 310 -3.10 -10.44 19.36
C PRO A 310 -2.13 -10.11 18.21
N ARG A 311 -2.06 -8.84 17.80
CA ARG A 311 -1.46 -8.37 16.53
C ARG A 311 -1.17 -6.86 16.57
N PHE A 312 -0.50 -6.36 15.53
CA PHE A 312 -0.44 -4.92 15.24
C PHE A 312 -1.82 -4.35 14.82
N TRP A 313 -1.94 -3.03 14.92
CA TRP A 313 -3.20 -2.28 14.79
C TRP A 313 -3.20 -1.18 13.73
N ALA A 314 -4.41 -0.76 13.33
CA ALA A 314 -4.60 0.31 12.35
C ALA A 314 -4.13 1.70 12.84
N GLY A 315 -3.97 1.87 14.16
CA GLY A 315 -3.36 3.06 14.75
C GLY A 315 -1.83 3.00 14.91
N LEU A 316 -1.14 1.96 14.42
CA LEU A 316 0.28 1.75 14.71
C LEU A 316 1.17 2.95 14.37
N PHE A 317 0.88 3.68 13.29
CA PHE A 317 1.59 4.93 12.97
C PHE A 317 1.47 5.94 14.11
N HIS A 318 0.25 6.21 14.58
CA HIS A 318 0.01 7.15 15.68
C HIS A 318 0.78 6.74 16.95
N SER A 319 0.69 5.47 17.35
CA SER A 319 1.39 4.95 18.53
C SER A 319 2.92 4.91 18.41
N THR A 320 3.47 4.88 17.19
CA THR A 320 4.93 4.85 16.92
C THR A 320 5.54 6.25 16.88
N GLU A 321 4.75 7.24 16.46
CA GLU A 321 5.14 8.66 16.46
C GLU A 321 4.88 9.34 17.82
N SER A 322 3.95 8.84 18.64
CA SER A 322 3.72 9.31 20.03
C SER A 322 4.77 8.78 21.03
N GLY A 323 6.04 8.73 20.63
CA GLY A 323 7.16 8.25 21.46
C GLY A 323 7.50 6.77 21.29
N ILE A 324 6.56 5.86 21.61
CA ILE A 324 6.86 4.43 21.81
C ILE A 324 6.97 3.63 20.50
N ASP A 325 8.19 3.18 20.18
CA ASP A 325 8.51 2.45 18.95
C ASP A 325 8.09 0.95 19.01
N TYR A 326 6.79 0.68 18.97
CA TYR A 326 6.23 -0.68 19.04
C TYR A 326 6.78 -1.69 18.03
N PRO A 327 7.07 -1.34 16.76
CA PRO A 327 7.76 -2.25 15.84
C PRO A 327 9.16 -2.65 16.32
N TRP A 328 9.92 -1.70 16.85
CA TRP A 328 11.22 -1.98 17.47
C TRP A 328 11.07 -2.86 18.71
N LEU A 329 10.11 -2.57 19.60
CA LEU A 329 9.86 -3.39 20.79
C LEU A 329 9.50 -4.83 20.43
N ALA A 330 8.65 -5.05 19.43
CA ALA A 330 8.31 -6.39 18.95
C ALA A 330 9.54 -7.16 18.45
N PHE A 331 10.40 -6.53 17.65
CA PHE A 331 11.66 -7.12 17.20
C PHE A 331 12.60 -7.42 18.37
N ALA A 332 12.83 -6.46 19.26
CA ALA A 332 13.79 -6.57 20.36
C ALA A 332 13.36 -7.59 21.43
N ILE A 333 12.06 -7.68 21.75
CA ILE A 333 11.50 -8.68 22.66
C ILE A 333 11.77 -10.09 22.11
N ALA A 334 11.42 -10.34 20.84
CA ALA A 334 11.58 -11.64 20.17
C ALA A 334 13.05 -12.01 19.90
N ALA A 335 13.89 -11.03 19.59
CA ALA A 335 15.34 -11.20 19.43
C ALA A 335 16.09 -11.43 20.77
N GLY A 336 15.42 -11.29 21.92
CA GLY A 336 16.05 -11.41 23.23
C GLY A 336 16.95 -10.24 23.62
N LEU A 337 16.84 -9.10 22.92
CA LEU A 337 17.67 -7.92 23.13
C LEU A 337 17.35 -7.22 24.47
N PRO A 338 18.30 -6.43 25.02
CA PRO A 338 18.00 -5.47 26.07
C PRO A 338 17.14 -4.32 25.53
N LEU A 339 16.33 -3.74 26.41
CA LEU A 339 15.57 -2.52 26.21
C LEU A 339 16.11 -1.47 27.20
N LYS A 340 15.93 -0.19 26.89
CA LYS A 340 16.21 0.91 27.81
C LYS A 340 14.91 1.55 28.27
N ASP A 341 14.92 2.15 29.46
CA ASP A 341 13.77 2.90 30.00
C ASP A 341 13.37 4.05 29.05
N GLU A 342 14.36 4.72 28.44
CA GLU A 342 14.22 5.74 27.36
C GLU A 342 13.39 5.31 26.14
N GLN A 343 13.08 4.01 25.98
CA GLN A 343 12.34 3.44 24.86
C GLN A 343 10.92 3.00 25.25
N LEU A 344 10.50 3.24 26.50
CA LEU A 344 9.31 2.65 27.14
C LEU A 344 8.32 3.68 27.70
N GLU A 345 8.69 4.95 27.77
CA GLU A 345 7.86 6.06 28.28
C GLU A 345 7.03 6.70 27.15
N ASP A 346 5.80 7.12 27.46
CA ASP A 346 4.91 7.91 26.58
C ASP A 346 4.96 9.38 27.04
N ASP A 347 5.73 10.19 26.33
CA ASP A 347 6.01 11.59 26.63
C ASP A 347 5.17 12.58 25.78
N HIS A 348 4.32 12.08 24.87
CA HIS A 348 3.66 12.86 23.82
C HIS A 348 2.12 12.96 23.98
N VAL A 349 1.61 13.03 25.21
CA VAL A 349 0.18 13.27 25.49
C VAL A 349 -0.31 14.56 24.80
N GLY A 350 -1.38 14.45 24.01
CA GLY A 350 -1.88 15.52 23.14
C GLY A 350 -1.32 15.52 21.71
N PHE A 351 -0.38 14.62 21.37
CA PHE A 351 0.04 14.40 19.98
C PHE A 351 -1.15 13.97 19.12
N ARG A 352 -1.20 14.46 17.87
CA ARG A 352 -2.31 14.24 16.94
C ARG A 352 -1.82 13.82 15.58
N SER A 353 -2.43 12.77 15.02
CA SER A 353 -2.21 12.35 13.64
C SER A 353 -3.53 12.02 12.94
N ARG A 354 -3.49 11.96 11.60
CA ARG A 354 -4.66 11.70 10.75
C ARG A 354 -4.42 10.45 9.90
N THR A 355 -5.49 9.69 9.67
CA THR A 355 -5.46 8.62 8.66
C THR A 355 -5.66 9.24 7.27
N PRO A 356 -4.79 8.96 6.29
CA PRO A 356 -4.98 9.34 4.89
C PRO A 356 -6.37 8.98 4.37
N ALA A 357 -6.89 9.80 3.45
CA ALA A 357 -8.25 9.71 2.89
C ALA A 357 -9.40 9.91 3.91
N ALA A 358 -9.49 9.11 4.97
CA ALA A 358 -10.62 9.09 5.91
C ALA A 358 -10.89 10.43 6.60
N TRP A 359 -9.85 11.21 6.90
CA TRP A 359 -9.99 12.51 7.56
C TRP A 359 -10.81 13.51 6.72
N ILE A 360 -10.67 13.51 5.40
CA ILE A 360 -11.40 14.40 4.47
C ILE A 360 -12.91 14.13 4.57
N LEU A 361 -13.27 12.84 4.62
CA LEU A 361 -14.66 12.38 4.72
C LEU A 361 -15.26 12.72 6.09
N SER A 362 -14.49 12.58 7.18
CA SER A 362 -14.94 12.97 8.54
C SER A 362 -15.30 14.45 8.64
N VAL A 363 -14.44 15.33 8.12
CA VAL A 363 -14.66 16.79 8.10
C VAL A 363 -15.90 17.16 7.29
N ALA A 364 -16.16 16.44 6.21
CA ALA A 364 -17.30 16.71 5.36
C ALA A 364 -18.62 16.17 5.94
N GLN A 365 -18.60 15.01 6.62
CA GLN A 365 -19.76 14.50 7.36
C GLN A 365 -20.13 15.41 8.55
N GLU A 366 -19.14 15.95 9.26
CA GLU A 366 -19.32 16.93 10.34
C GLU A 366 -20.03 18.20 9.83
N ILE A 367 -19.58 18.73 8.69
CA ILE A 367 -20.19 19.91 8.06
C ILE A 367 -21.61 19.60 7.56
N ALA A 368 -21.82 18.42 6.95
CA ALA A 368 -23.12 17.93 6.51
C ALA A 368 -24.15 17.81 7.65
N GLY A 369 -23.72 17.41 8.85
CA GLY A 369 -24.55 17.36 10.05
C GLY A 369 -24.88 18.73 10.68
N SER A 370 -24.31 19.83 10.17
CA SER A 370 -24.37 21.16 10.80
C SER A 370 -25.28 22.18 10.09
N ASP A 371 -25.98 21.78 9.03
CA ASP A 371 -26.76 22.67 8.14
C ASP A 371 -28.22 22.17 8.01
N GLU A 372 -29.20 22.85 8.61
CA GLU A 372 -30.61 22.40 8.72
C GLU A 372 -31.31 22.17 7.37
N HIS A 373 -30.74 22.65 6.26
CA HIS A 373 -31.35 22.55 4.92
C HIS A 373 -31.05 21.21 4.19
N MET A 374 -30.30 20.29 4.81
CA MET A 374 -29.66 19.19 4.07
C MET A 374 -30.44 17.86 3.93
N GLU A 375 -31.70 17.78 4.38
CA GLU A 375 -32.54 16.58 4.16
C GLU A 375 -32.68 16.18 2.68
N SER A 376 -32.60 17.15 1.77
CA SER A 376 -32.68 16.92 0.31
C SER A 376 -31.46 16.20 -0.28
N ALA A 377 -30.29 16.29 0.35
CA ALA A 377 -29.06 15.62 -0.10
C ALA A 377 -28.92 14.19 0.45
N SER A 378 -29.94 13.67 1.15
CA SER A 378 -29.85 12.47 1.97
C SER A 378 -29.43 11.20 1.21
N SER A 379 -29.76 11.05 -0.08
CA SER A 379 -29.42 9.87 -0.87
C SER A 379 -27.91 9.71 -1.09
N ALA A 380 -27.24 10.75 -1.60
CA ALA A 380 -25.80 10.71 -1.89
C ALA A 380 -24.96 10.57 -0.61
N TRP A 381 -25.38 11.22 0.48
CA TRP A 381 -24.73 11.03 1.79
C TRP A 381 -25.01 9.66 2.42
N LYS A 382 -26.17 9.05 2.13
CA LYS A 382 -26.48 7.67 2.57
C LYS A 382 -25.69 6.61 1.81
N SER A 383 -25.48 6.74 0.50
CA SER A 383 -24.55 5.83 -0.21
C SER A 383 -23.14 6.00 0.34
N LEU A 384 -22.62 7.23 0.40
CA LEU A 384 -21.28 7.52 0.89
C LEU A 384 -21.02 6.99 2.31
N LYS A 385 -22.01 7.07 3.22
CA LYS A 385 -21.94 6.41 4.54
C LYS A 385 -22.06 4.88 4.45
N ALA A 386 -23.01 4.35 3.68
CA ALA A 386 -23.25 2.91 3.58
C ALA A 386 -22.10 2.17 2.88
N ASP A 387 -21.38 2.82 1.97
CA ASP A 387 -20.15 2.34 1.36
C ASP A 387 -19.08 2.29 2.44
N ALA A 388 -18.76 3.42 3.07
CA ALA A 388 -17.78 3.51 4.15
C ALA A 388 -18.01 2.50 5.30
N SER A 389 -19.25 2.24 5.71
CA SER A 389 -19.62 1.21 6.71
C SER A 389 -19.28 -0.24 6.31
N LYS A 390 -18.89 -0.50 5.06
CA LYS A 390 -18.38 -1.81 4.58
C LYS A 390 -16.85 -1.95 4.70
N GLY A 391 -16.15 -0.91 5.16
CA GLY A 391 -14.69 -0.80 5.11
C GLY A 391 -14.19 -0.13 3.82
N ASP A 392 -14.87 0.94 3.40
CA ASP A 392 -14.75 1.49 2.03
C ASP A 392 -14.44 3.00 2.03
N VAL A 393 -13.19 3.34 2.32
CA VAL A 393 -12.75 4.75 2.36
C VAL A 393 -12.51 5.29 0.94
N LEU A 394 -12.17 4.42 -0.03
CA LEU A 394 -11.78 4.83 -1.39
C LEU A 394 -12.98 5.14 -2.28
N GLN A 395 -14.05 4.34 -2.29
CA GLN A 395 -15.23 4.68 -3.08
C GLN A 395 -16.02 5.83 -2.44
N ALA A 396 -16.05 5.90 -1.11
CA ALA A 396 -16.59 7.05 -0.39
C ALA A 396 -15.88 8.36 -0.78
N LEU A 397 -14.57 8.34 -1.05
CA LEU A 397 -13.85 9.48 -1.66
C LEU A 397 -14.17 9.69 -3.15
N ARG A 398 -14.35 8.64 -3.95
CA ARG A 398 -14.71 8.79 -5.39
C ARG A 398 -16.10 9.42 -5.56
N HIS A 399 -17.08 9.03 -4.75
CA HIS A 399 -18.42 9.62 -4.74
C HIS A 399 -18.47 11.00 -4.06
N PHE A 400 -17.39 11.46 -3.41
CA PHE A 400 -17.38 12.69 -2.63
C PHE A 400 -17.62 13.97 -3.45
N PRO A 401 -17.00 14.20 -4.63
CA PRO A 401 -17.28 15.38 -5.45
C PRO A 401 -18.72 15.42 -5.98
N GLU A 402 -19.30 14.25 -6.30
CA GLU A 402 -20.70 14.14 -6.71
C GLU A 402 -21.65 14.46 -5.55
N ALA A 403 -21.42 13.90 -4.37
CA ALA A 403 -22.20 14.21 -3.17
C ALA A 403 -22.12 15.72 -2.81
N LEU A 404 -20.93 16.31 -2.84
CA LEU A 404 -20.71 17.74 -2.62
C LEU A 404 -21.45 18.62 -3.65
N SER A 405 -21.47 18.23 -4.92
CA SER A 405 -22.12 19.02 -5.99
C SER A 405 -23.64 18.85 -6.04
N GLN A 406 -24.17 17.70 -5.60
CA GLN A 406 -25.61 17.49 -5.43
C GLN A 406 -26.16 18.17 -4.17
N SER A 407 -25.35 18.31 -3.11
CA SER A 407 -25.68 19.17 -1.98
C SER A 407 -25.54 20.65 -2.33
N ALA A 408 -26.58 21.45 -2.10
CA ALA A 408 -26.58 22.89 -2.37
C ALA A 408 -25.79 23.70 -1.30
N LEU A 409 -24.49 23.42 -1.17
CA LEU A 409 -23.62 23.97 -0.13
C LEU A 409 -23.52 25.49 -0.22
N SER A 410 -23.79 26.18 0.89
CA SER A 410 -23.66 27.63 0.94
C SER A 410 -22.19 28.05 0.80
N ALA A 411 -21.94 29.28 0.32
CA ALA A 411 -20.58 29.85 0.28
C ALA A 411 -19.94 29.94 1.68
N GLY A 412 -20.75 30.01 2.75
CA GLY A 412 -20.27 29.90 4.14
C GLY A 412 -19.83 28.48 4.50
N THR A 413 -20.60 27.48 4.07
CA THR A 413 -20.35 26.05 4.27
C THR A 413 -19.07 25.62 3.54
N ILE A 414 -18.86 26.08 2.29
CA ILE A 414 -17.61 25.90 1.53
C ILE A 414 -16.42 26.59 2.21
N LYS A 415 -16.63 27.77 2.82
CA LYS A 415 -15.58 28.49 3.56
C LYS A 415 -15.19 27.78 4.87
N LYS A 416 -16.14 27.18 5.59
CA LYS A 416 -15.86 26.27 6.72
C LYS A 416 -15.01 25.09 6.26
N LEU A 417 -15.45 24.38 5.21
CA LEU A 417 -14.75 23.20 4.66
C LEU A 417 -13.29 23.52 4.32
N ARG A 418 -13.02 24.61 3.59
CA ARG A 418 -11.64 25.00 3.26
C ARG A 418 -10.79 25.40 4.48
N ALA A 419 -11.39 25.96 5.52
CA ALA A 419 -10.66 26.30 6.74
C ALA A 419 -10.26 25.04 7.53
N GLU A 420 -11.18 24.08 7.65
CA GLU A 420 -10.96 22.83 8.38
C GLU A 420 -10.06 21.86 7.60
N LEU A 421 -10.17 21.81 6.27
CA LEU A 421 -9.20 21.12 5.42
C LEU A 421 -7.78 21.64 5.67
N LYS A 422 -7.58 22.97 5.71
CA LYS A 422 -6.26 23.52 5.97
C LYS A 422 -5.73 23.24 7.39
N ARG A 423 -6.59 23.30 8.43
CA ARG A 423 -6.17 22.98 9.82
C ARG A 423 -5.66 21.56 10.01
N HIS A 424 -6.12 20.62 9.18
CA HIS A 424 -5.72 19.22 9.23
C HIS A 424 -4.73 18.84 8.10
N GLU A 425 -4.30 19.80 7.28
CA GLU A 425 -3.32 19.59 6.22
C GLU A 425 -1.90 19.39 6.78
N GLU A 426 -1.61 20.03 7.92
CA GLU A 426 -0.30 20.05 8.61
C GLU A 426 -0.12 18.87 9.60
N LEU A 427 -1.14 18.01 9.79
CA LEU A 427 -1.05 16.86 10.72
C LEU A 427 -0.23 15.69 10.13
N PRO A 428 0.62 15.02 10.94
CA PRO A 428 1.32 13.80 10.55
C PRO A 428 0.38 12.68 10.07
N SER A 429 0.88 11.90 9.12
CA SER A 429 0.23 10.76 8.48
C SER A 429 1.29 9.83 7.88
N GLU A 430 0.90 8.62 7.50
CA GLU A 430 1.75 7.57 6.92
C GLU A 430 2.49 8.00 5.63
N PHE A 431 2.10 9.11 5.00
CA PHE A 431 2.71 9.65 3.78
C PHE A 431 3.45 10.99 3.95
N THR A 432 3.32 11.67 5.09
CA THR A 432 4.01 12.95 5.34
C THR A 432 5.37 12.81 6.02
N ALA A 433 5.85 11.57 6.21
CA ALA A 433 7.27 11.33 6.44
C ALA A 433 8.00 11.48 5.09
N ASP A 434 8.75 12.57 4.91
CA ASP A 434 9.23 13.20 3.66
C ASP A 434 10.18 12.37 2.75
N HIS A 435 10.13 11.03 2.80
CA HIS A 435 11.30 10.21 2.51
C HIS A 435 11.10 9.02 1.57
N ASP A 436 9.88 8.70 1.12
CA ASP A 436 9.66 7.59 0.17
C ASP A 436 8.48 7.84 -0.80
N PRO A 437 8.70 8.58 -1.90
CA PRO A 437 7.65 8.88 -2.88
C PRO A 437 7.19 7.66 -3.70
N ALA A 438 7.96 6.56 -3.71
CA ALA A 438 7.53 5.32 -4.38
C ALA A 438 6.41 4.61 -3.61
N THR A 439 6.31 4.81 -2.29
CA THR A 439 5.24 4.25 -1.45
C THR A 439 3.83 4.56 -1.96
N GLY A 440 3.60 5.76 -2.49
CA GLY A 440 2.32 6.18 -3.05
C GLY A 440 1.84 5.30 -4.20
N LEU A 441 2.78 4.79 -5.01
CA LEU A 441 2.50 3.86 -6.10
C LEU A 441 2.07 2.49 -5.58
N GLY A 442 2.57 2.05 -4.41
CA GLY A 442 2.17 0.79 -3.79
C GLY A 442 0.68 0.72 -3.41
N ILE A 443 0.05 1.86 -3.10
CA ILE A 443 -1.41 1.94 -2.85
C ILE A 443 -2.20 1.93 -4.15
N LEU A 444 -1.73 2.68 -5.15
CA LEU A 444 -2.27 2.64 -6.51
C LEU A 444 -2.11 1.25 -7.16
N PHE A 445 -1.13 0.46 -6.73
CA PHE A 445 -0.93 -0.92 -7.19
C PHE A 445 -1.69 -1.96 -6.35
N ALA A 446 -1.89 -1.73 -5.04
CA ALA A 446 -2.85 -2.52 -4.25
C ALA A 446 -4.25 -2.44 -4.87
N LEU A 447 -4.66 -1.25 -5.33
CA LEU A 447 -5.84 -0.99 -6.17
C LEU A 447 -5.89 -1.76 -7.50
N SER A 448 -4.80 -2.40 -7.95
CA SER A 448 -4.76 -3.22 -9.18
C SER A 448 -4.76 -4.73 -8.92
N SER A 449 -4.51 -5.17 -7.67
CA SER A 449 -4.56 -6.58 -7.23
C SER A 449 -5.98 -7.16 -7.20
N LEU A 450 -6.90 -6.51 -7.90
CA LEU A 450 -8.20 -6.17 -7.33
C LEU A 450 -9.25 -6.31 -8.42
N VAL A 451 -9.07 -5.51 -9.48
CA VAL A 451 -9.34 -5.84 -10.90
C VAL A 451 -8.96 -7.31 -11.24
N ARG A 452 -7.97 -7.87 -10.53
CA ARG A 452 -7.46 -9.25 -10.71
C ARG A 452 -8.18 -10.33 -9.91
N HIS A 453 -8.81 -9.99 -8.78
CA HIS A 453 -9.35 -10.98 -7.82
C HIS A 453 -10.80 -10.74 -7.38
N GLY A 454 -11.43 -9.63 -7.77
CA GLY A 454 -12.85 -9.32 -7.48
C GLY A 454 -13.13 -8.85 -6.04
N GLU A 455 -12.12 -8.85 -5.17
CA GLU A 455 -12.20 -8.33 -3.81
C GLU A 455 -10.94 -7.53 -3.44
N LEU A 456 -11.15 -6.55 -2.56
CA LEU A 456 -10.12 -5.67 -2.02
C LEU A 456 -9.62 -6.23 -0.67
N PRO A 457 -8.45 -5.78 -0.15
CA PRO A 457 -8.08 -6.01 1.24
C PRO A 457 -9.23 -5.64 2.19
N PRO A 458 -9.43 -6.35 3.32
CA PRO A 458 -10.61 -6.17 4.18
C PRO A 458 -10.84 -4.75 4.73
N GLU A 459 -9.84 -3.87 4.64
CA GLU A 459 -9.79 -2.52 5.17
C GLU A 459 -10.06 -1.42 4.11
N LEU A 460 -10.10 -1.76 2.81
CA LEU A 460 -10.10 -0.79 1.71
C LEU A 460 -10.91 -1.24 0.48
N LYS A 461 -12.25 -1.32 0.59
CA LYS A 461 -13.14 -1.47 -0.58
C LYS A 461 -13.24 -0.11 -1.37
N PHE A 462 -13.76 0.08 -2.60
CA PHE A 462 -14.37 -0.72 -3.69
C PHE A 462 -13.62 -0.52 -5.06
N ASP A 463 -14.04 -1.18 -6.16
CA ASP A 463 -13.50 -1.02 -7.54
C ASP A 463 -14.51 -0.39 -8.52
N ALA A 464 -14.06 0.33 -9.57
CA ALA A 464 -14.89 0.87 -10.69
C ALA A 464 -14.05 1.57 -11.80
N ASP A 465 -14.60 1.64 -13.02
CA ASP A 465 -13.99 2.16 -14.26
C ASP A 465 -13.70 3.69 -14.33
N GLU A 466 -12.93 4.07 -15.36
CA GLU A 466 -12.45 5.41 -15.77
C GLU A 466 -13.45 6.17 -16.71
N PRO A 467 -13.22 7.45 -17.13
CA PRO A 467 -12.16 8.41 -16.78
C PRO A 467 -12.60 9.89 -16.53
N GLU A 468 -11.68 10.74 -16.00
CA GLU A 468 -11.28 12.03 -16.62
C GLU A 468 -9.99 12.62 -15.97
N GLU A 469 -9.27 13.51 -16.67
CA GLU A 469 -7.93 14.00 -16.26
C GLU A 469 -7.95 15.25 -15.34
N PRO A 470 -7.10 15.31 -14.29
CA PRO A 470 -6.72 16.55 -13.62
C PRO A 470 -5.34 17.07 -14.07
N THR A 471 -5.25 18.39 -14.31
CA THR A 471 -3.96 19.07 -14.55
C THR A 471 -3.26 19.43 -13.24
N PHE A 472 -1.92 19.35 -13.23
CA PHE A 472 -1.08 19.77 -12.11
C PHE A 472 -0.18 20.95 -12.50
N HIS A 473 0.08 21.85 -11.56
CA HIS A 473 0.97 23.00 -11.73
C HIS A 473 2.40 22.69 -11.26
N GLU A 474 3.38 23.28 -11.95
CA GLU A 474 4.81 23.11 -11.71
C GLU A 474 5.36 24.08 -10.65
N ASN A 475 6.36 23.62 -9.88
CA ASN A 475 7.46 24.36 -9.23
C ASN A 475 8.32 23.31 -8.48
N ASN A 476 9.66 23.32 -8.47
CA ASN A 476 10.62 24.16 -9.20
C ASN A 476 11.85 23.29 -9.60
N ASP A 477 12.77 23.84 -10.39
CA ASP A 477 13.77 23.07 -11.16
C ASP A 477 14.76 22.18 -10.37
N ASP A 478 14.86 20.93 -10.83
CA ASP A 478 16.13 20.20 -10.97
C ASP A 478 16.12 19.53 -12.37
N VAL A 479 17.23 19.60 -13.12
CA VAL A 479 17.17 19.57 -14.61
C VAL A 479 17.07 18.14 -15.16
N ARG A 480 15.85 17.58 -15.12
CA ARG A 480 15.52 16.25 -15.67
C ARG A 480 15.73 16.18 -17.19
N PRO A 481 16.42 15.14 -17.72
CA PRO A 481 16.63 14.97 -19.15
C PRO A 481 15.31 14.74 -19.90
N VAL A 482 15.18 15.34 -21.06
CA VAL A 482 13.95 15.38 -21.86
C VAL A 482 13.87 14.14 -22.75
N ILE A 483 12.87 13.29 -22.51
CA ILE A 483 12.69 12.05 -23.27
C ILE A 483 11.57 12.21 -24.28
N GLY A 484 11.90 12.15 -25.56
CA GLY A 484 10.91 12.09 -26.64
C GLY A 484 10.29 10.70 -26.74
N ILE A 485 8.98 10.59 -26.61
CA ILE A 485 8.23 9.33 -26.73
C ILE A 485 7.38 9.38 -28.01
N THR A 486 7.63 8.46 -28.95
CA THR A 486 6.83 8.35 -30.18
C THR A 486 5.50 7.64 -29.92
N ARG A 487 4.41 8.18 -30.49
CA ARG A 487 3.05 7.63 -30.38
C ARG A 487 2.24 7.94 -31.65
N PRO A 488 1.11 7.25 -31.92
CA PRO A 488 0.21 7.63 -33.01
C PRO A 488 -0.55 8.93 -32.67
N ASP A 489 -0.99 9.66 -33.69
CA ASP A 489 -1.78 10.90 -33.53
C ASP A 489 -3.14 10.68 -32.83
N LYS A 490 -3.67 9.44 -32.84
CA LYS A 490 -4.93 9.07 -32.19
C LYS A 490 -4.86 7.66 -31.61
N GLY A 491 -5.52 7.46 -30.47
CA GLY A 491 -5.49 6.18 -29.73
C GLY A 491 -4.27 6.07 -28.81
N ASP A 492 -4.02 4.86 -28.31
CA ASP A 492 -2.83 4.48 -27.53
C ASP A 492 -2.60 5.30 -26.24
N PHE A 493 -3.68 5.80 -25.62
CA PHE A 493 -3.62 6.62 -24.41
C PHE A 493 -2.97 5.88 -23.24
N PHE A 494 -3.46 4.67 -22.91
CA PHE A 494 -2.97 3.89 -21.76
C PHE A 494 -1.48 3.54 -21.85
N ALA A 495 -1.01 3.05 -23.01
CA ALA A 495 0.41 2.74 -23.20
C ALA A 495 1.27 4.01 -23.08
N PHE A 496 0.82 5.14 -23.65
CA PHE A 496 1.54 6.41 -23.54
C PHE A 496 1.58 6.96 -22.11
N GLN A 497 0.51 6.85 -21.32
CA GLN A 497 0.53 7.26 -19.91
C GLN A 497 1.43 6.33 -19.07
N ALA A 498 1.41 5.02 -19.33
CA ALA A 498 2.35 4.06 -18.71
C ALA A 498 3.81 4.39 -19.07
N MET A 499 4.10 4.74 -20.32
CA MET A 499 5.43 5.15 -20.79
C MET A 499 5.87 6.50 -20.20
N LYS A 500 4.95 7.46 -20.03
CA LYS A 500 5.21 8.71 -19.28
C LYS A 500 5.59 8.41 -17.83
N LEU A 501 4.83 7.56 -17.15
CA LEU A 501 5.08 7.17 -15.76
C LEU A 501 6.43 6.46 -15.62
N ALA A 502 6.74 5.53 -16.54
CA ALA A 502 8.02 4.84 -16.62
C ALA A 502 9.21 5.82 -16.65
N VAL A 503 9.18 6.78 -17.57
CA VAL A 503 10.21 7.80 -17.73
C VAL A 503 10.29 8.72 -16.51
N TRP A 504 9.14 9.15 -15.97
CA TRP A 504 9.08 10.05 -14.81
C TRP A 504 9.65 9.42 -13.54
N MET A 505 9.34 8.14 -13.28
CA MET A 505 9.93 7.36 -12.18
C MET A 505 11.42 7.10 -12.35
N ALA A 506 11.89 6.99 -13.60
CA ALA A 506 13.30 6.89 -13.92
C ALA A 506 14.06 8.23 -13.83
N GLY A 507 13.38 9.34 -13.53
CA GLY A 507 13.97 10.68 -13.36
C GLY A 507 13.92 11.57 -14.60
N GLY A 508 13.34 11.11 -15.71
CA GLY A 508 13.23 11.88 -16.96
C GLY A 508 12.01 12.79 -17.01
N ARG A 509 11.98 13.67 -18.02
CA ARG A 509 10.83 14.52 -18.37
C ARG A 509 10.24 14.07 -19.71
N PRO A 510 9.13 13.32 -19.74
CA PRO A 510 8.59 12.76 -20.97
C PRO A 510 7.85 13.81 -21.82
N VAL A 511 8.09 13.82 -23.13
CA VAL A 511 7.37 14.65 -24.10
C VAL A 511 6.85 13.82 -25.27
N ALA A 512 5.63 14.09 -25.73
CA ALA A 512 5.07 13.43 -26.90
C ALA A 512 5.78 13.86 -28.19
N ILE A 513 5.94 12.91 -29.11
CA ILE A 513 6.31 13.09 -30.51
C ILE A 513 5.25 12.35 -31.36
N THR A 514 4.64 13.03 -32.33
CA THR A 514 3.66 12.44 -33.25
C THR A 514 3.87 12.96 -34.68
N SER A 515 3.18 12.37 -35.66
CA SER A 515 3.24 12.80 -37.07
C SER A 515 2.64 14.20 -37.29
N SER A 516 1.59 14.59 -36.56
CA SER A 516 1.05 15.96 -36.59
C SER A 516 1.79 16.96 -35.69
N ALA A 517 2.58 16.48 -34.72
CA ALA A 517 3.39 17.29 -33.81
C ALA A 517 4.85 16.78 -33.73
N PRO A 518 5.64 16.93 -34.81
CA PRO A 518 7.08 16.65 -34.79
C PRO A 518 7.83 17.63 -33.88
N ARG A 519 8.99 17.21 -33.38
CA ARG A 519 9.91 18.02 -32.57
C ARG A 519 11.26 18.19 -33.26
N ASP A 520 12.03 19.16 -32.80
CA ASP A 520 13.44 19.31 -33.13
C ASP A 520 14.26 18.23 -32.41
N PRO A 521 15.14 17.45 -33.08
CA PRO A 521 16.05 16.50 -32.44
C PRO A 521 16.95 17.10 -31.36
N HIS A 522 17.28 18.40 -31.45
CA HIS A 522 18.01 19.12 -30.41
C HIS A 522 17.17 19.41 -29.15
N SER A 523 15.83 19.27 -29.22
CA SER A 523 14.92 19.53 -28.08
C SER A 523 14.69 18.33 -27.13
N ILE A 524 15.35 17.19 -27.39
CA ILE A 524 15.32 15.99 -26.54
C ILE A 524 16.75 15.52 -26.21
N ASP A 525 16.90 14.80 -25.10
CA ASP A 525 18.14 14.20 -24.61
C ASP A 525 18.16 12.67 -24.79
N GLY A 526 17.00 12.05 -24.98
CA GLY A 526 16.84 10.63 -25.30
C GLY A 526 15.55 10.36 -26.07
N LEU A 527 15.55 9.32 -26.91
CA LEU A 527 14.44 8.94 -27.79
C LEU A 527 13.91 7.55 -27.45
N LEU A 528 12.60 7.45 -27.23
CA LEU A 528 11.89 6.23 -26.91
C LEU A 528 10.84 5.95 -28.01
N PHE A 529 11.06 4.89 -28.78
CA PHE A 529 10.09 4.43 -29.77
C PHE A 529 9.04 3.55 -29.10
N GLY A 530 7.79 4.00 -29.05
CA GLY A 530 6.70 3.25 -28.41
C GLY A 530 6.21 2.04 -29.22
N GLY A 531 5.43 1.16 -28.57
CA GLY A 531 4.68 0.09 -29.24
C GLY A 531 3.61 0.61 -30.21
N GLY A 532 2.86 -0.29 -30.85
CA GLY A 532 1.74 0.08 -31.72
C GLY A 532 1.44 -0.94 -32.83
N SER A 533 0.64 -0.51 -33.82
CA SER A 533 0.23 -1.28 -35.00
C SER A 533 1.39 -1.64 -35.94
N ASP A 534 1.47 -2.90 -36.36
CA ASP A 534 2.40 -3.47 -37.36
C ASP A 534 3.09 -2.46 -38.28
N VAL A 535 4.42 -2.56 -38.42
CA VAL A 535 5.21 -1.77 -39.39
C VAL A 535 4.79 -2.12 -40.82
N TYR A 536 4.67 -1.12 -41.71
CA TYR A 536 4.19 -1.35 -43.07
C TYR A 536 5.17 -2.20 -43.92
N PRO A 537 4.73 -3.30 -44.56
CA PRO A 537 5.66 -4.32 -45.09
C PRO A 537 6.60 -3.89 -46.21
N ASP A 538 6.26 -2.87 -47.01
CA ASP A 538 7.13 -2.36 -48.08
C ASP A 538 8.49 -1.89 -47.54
N ARG A 539 8.56 -1.46 -46.26
CA ARG A 539 9.81 -1.04 -45.61
C ARG A 539 10.79 -2.19 -45.37
N TYR A 540 10.31 -3.42 -45.29
CA TYR A 540 11.12 -4.62 -45.04
C TYR A 540 10.96 -5.70 -46.13
N GLN A 541 10.47 -5.32 -47.32
CA GLN A 541 10.24 -6.21 -48.48
C GLN A 541 9.20 -7.32 -48.23
N GLY A 542 8.34 -7.15 -47.21
CA GLY A 542 7.25 -8.08 -46.89
C GLY A 542 6.01 -7.89 -47.78
N LYS A 543 4.87 -8.41 -47.32
CA LYS A 543 3.56 -8.26 -47.99
C LYS A 543 2.51 -7.72 -47.01
N PRO A 544 1.66 -6.76 -47.40
CA PRO A 544 0.52 -6.32 -46.59
C PRO A 544 -0.40 -7.47 -46.18
N LYS A 545 -0.84 -7.47 -44.91
CA LYS A 545 -1.90 -8.33 -44.40
C LYS A 545 -3.26 -7.77 -44.80
N GLU A 546 -4.21 -8.63 -45.14
CA GLU A 546 -5.61 -8.23 -45.18
C GLU A 546 -6.11 -7.89 -43.76
N HIS A 547 -7.07 -6.95 -43.66
CA HIS A 547 -7.70 -6.48 -42.41
C HIS A 547 -6.80 -5.76 -41.38
N VAL A 548 -5.49 -5.60 -41.61
CA VAL A 548 -4.63 -4.78 -40.73
C VAL A 548 -4.64 -3.30 -41.13
N ARG A 549 -4.71 -2.42 -40.12
CA ARG A 549 -4.61 -0.97 -40.30
C ARG A 549 -3.21 -0.49 -39.94
N TYR A 550 -2.48 -0.05 -40.96
CA TYR A 550 -1.13 0.51 -40.87
C TYR A 550 -1.16 2.03 -40.60
N ASP A 551 -0.08 2.56 -40.01
CA ASP A 551 0.11 4.00 -39.76
C ASP A 551 1.35 4.51 -40.50
N LEU A 552 1.18 4.79 -41.80
CA LEU A 552 2.25 5.21 -42.70
C LEU A 552 2.91 6.54 -42.27
N ALA A 553 2.13 7.45 -41.68
CA ALA A 553 2.63 8.74 -41.22
C ALA A 553 3.53 8.57 -39.99
N ARG A 554 3.17 7.65 -39.08
CA ARG A 554 4.03 7.25 -37.97
C ARG A 554 5.29 6.50 -38.45
N ASP A 555 5.15 5.61 -39.44
CA ASP A 555 6.29 4.89 -40.03
C ASP A 555 7.31 5.83 -40.70
N GLU A 556 6.86 6.90 -41.37
CA GLU A 556 7.74 7.94 -41.93
C GLU A 556 8.40 8.79 -40.84
N MET A 557 7.60 9.25 -39.87
CA MET A 557 8.07 10.08 -38.75
C MET A 557 9.12 9.34 -37.92
N GLU A 558 8.91 8.08 -37.59
CA GLU A 558 9.88 7.30 -36.79
C GLU A 558 11.13 6.90 -37.57
N ALA A 559 11.04 6.63 -38.88
CA ALA A 559 12.24 6.41 -39.69
C ALA A 559 13.14 7.66 -39.75
N SER A 560 12.53 8.86 -39.84
CA SER A 560 13.23 10.15 -39.73
C SER A 560 13.88 10.34 -38.36
N TRP A 561 13.17 9.99 -37.28
CA TRP A 561 13.70 10.04 -35.91
C TRP A 561 14.83 9.03 -35.64
N ALA A 562 14.77 7.83 -36.22
CA ALA A 562 15.86 6.87 -36.16
C ALA A 562 17.11 7.42 -36.85
N GLN A 563 16.97 8.01 -38.04
CA GLN A 563 18.08 8.69 -38.73
C GLN A 563 18.69 9.78 -37.87
N ALA A 564 17.89 10.73 -37.37
CA ALA A 564 18.38 11.85 -36.56
C ALA A 564 19.05 11.36 -35.26
N ALA A 565 18.54 10.30 -34.63
CA ALA A 565 19.15 9.74 -33.42
C ALA A 565 20.49 9.05 -33.70
N PHE A 566 20.63 8.31 -34.79
CA PHE A 566 21.92 7.75 -35.21
C PHE A 566 22.93 8.82 -35.65
N GLU A 567 22.49 9.86 -36.37
CA GLU A 567 23.36 10.96 -36.84
C GLU A 567 23.85 11.87 -35.70
N HIS A 568 23.04 12.10 -34.67
CA HIS A 568 23.39 12.94 -33.53
C HIS A 568 23.85 12.17 -32.28
N GLY A 569 23.81 10.83 -32.30
CA GLY A 569 24.22 9.99 -31.18
C GLY A 569 23.24 9.98 -29.99
N ILE A 570 21.96 10.29 -30.23
CA ILE A 570 20.92 10.40 -29.19
C ILE A 570 20.62 8.99 -28.65
N PRO A 571 20.68 8.76 -27.33
CA PRO A 571 20.27 7.50 -26.70
C PRO A 571 18.90 7.02 -27.16
N MET A 572 18.80 5.74 -27.55
CA MET A 572 17.58 5.12 -28.08
C MET A 572 17.12 3.91 -27.25
N LEU A 573 15.83 3.88 -26.93
CA LEU A 573 15.12 2.71 -26.41
C LEU A 573 13.93 2.37 -27.32
N GLY A 574 13.94 1.21 -27.97
CA GLY A 574 12.84 0.73 -28.80
C GLY A 574 11.98 -0.30 -28.08
N VAL A 575 10.69 -0.02 -27.91
CA VAL A 575 9.74 -0.94 -27.26
C VAL A 575 8.79 -1.56 -28.28
N CYS A 576 8.74 -2.89 -28.33
CA CYS A 576 7.90 -3.67 -29.23
C CYS A 576 8.11 -3.23 -30.70
N ARG A 577 7.12 -2.57 -31.30
CA ARG A 577 7.19 -1.94 -32.62
C ARG A 577 8.37 -0.97 -32.77
N GLY A 578 8.78 -0.30 -31.69
CA GLY A 578 9.96 0.56 -31.69
C GLY A 578 11.27 -0.19 -31.97
N MET A 579 11.44 -1.40 -31.41
CA MET A 579 12.57 -2.27 -31.73
C MET A 579 12.55 -2.67 -33.21
N GLN A 580 11.36 -3.01 -33.72
CA GLN A 580 11.15 -3.42 -35.11
C GLN A 580 11.51 -2.28 -36.08
N MET A 581 11.09 -1.05 -35.79
CA MET A 581 11.44 0.13 -36.59
C MET A 581 12.95 0.41 -36.59
N MET A 582 13.63 0.28 -35.43
CA MET A 582 15.10 0.38 -35.35
C MET A 582 15.81 -0.68 -36.21
N ASN A 583 15.30 -1.93 -36.22
CA ASN A 583 15.84 -3.02 -37.04
C ASN A 583 15.64 -2.78 -38.55
N VAL A 584 14.42 -2.39 -38.94
CA VAL A 584 14.06 -2.13 -40.35
C VAL A 584 14.77 -0.89 -40.89
N TYR A 585 14.96 0.17 -40.09
CA TYR A 585 15.79 1.32 -40.46
C TYR A 585 17.24 0.90 -40.77
N ALA A 586 17.81 -0.03 -39.99
CA ALA A 586 19.13 -0.62 -40.25
C ALA A 586 19.15 -1.67 -41.38
N GLY A 587 18.05 -1.85 -42.12
CA GLY A 587 17.94 -2.76 -43.26
C GLY A 587 17.66 -4.22 -42.92
N GLY A 588 17.21 -4.52 -41.70
CA GLY A 588 16.74 -5.84 -41.29
C GLY A 588 15.30 -6.13 -41.72
N THR A 589 14.87 -7.38 -41.56
CA THR A 589 13.54 -7.86 -41.97
C THR A 589 12.69 -8.25 -40.75
N LEU A 590 11.37 -8.41 -40.97
CA LEU A 590 10.41 -8.79 -39.93
C LEU A 590 9.59 -10.01 -40.37
N HIS A 591 9.37 -10.95 -39.46
CA HIS A 591 8.34 -11.96 -39.62
C HIS A 591 6.98 -11.25 -39.63
N PRO A 592 6.18 -11.34 -40.71
CA PRO A 592 4.92 -10.62 -40.78
C PRO A 592 3.89 -11.19 -39.80
N ASP A 593 3.87 -12.50 -39.58
CA ASP A 593 2.96 -13.18 -38.67
C ASP A 593 3.72 -14.20 -37.81
N LEU A 594 3.23 -14.44 -36.59
CA LEU A 594 3.85 -15.28 -35.57
C LEU A 594 3.02 -16.54 -35.26
N SER A 595 1.94 -16.79 -36.00
CA SER A 595 1.09 -18.00 -35.88
C SER A 595 1.83 -19.33 -36.03
N ALA A 596 3.07 -19.32 -36.55
CA ALA A 596 3.95 -20.48 -36.63
C ALA A 596 4.85 -20.70 -35.39
N TYR A 597 4.82 -19.82 -34.39
CA TYR A 597 5.72 -19.82 -33.23
C TYR A 597 5.03 -20.01 -31.87
N ASP A 598 3.73 -19.71 -31.75
CA ASP A 598 2.94 -19.83 -30.52
C ASP A 598 1.56 -20.49 -30.84
N GLU A 599 1.37 -21.78 -30.48
CA GLU A 599 0.11 -22.52 -30.74
C GLU A 599 -1.04 -22.12 -29.78
N GLU A 600 -0.73 -21.66 -28.56
CA GLU A 600 -1.72 -21.27 -27.52
C GLU A 600 -1.67 -19.75 -27.21
N TYR A 601 -1.56 -18.90 -28.24
CA TYR A 601 -1.46 -17.45 -28.05
C TYR A 601 -2.81 -16.79 -27.66
N PRO A 602 -2.90 -16.01 -26.57
CA PRO A 602 -4.15 -15.36 -26.17
C PRO A 602 -4.70 -14.39 -27.23
N THR A 603 -6.02 -14.35 -27.39
CA THR A 603 -6.71 -13.47 -28.35
C THR A 603 -7.09 -12.12 -27.78
N ASP A 604 -7.27 -12.01 -26.46
CA ASP A 604 -7.64 -10.76 -25.77
C ASP A 604 -6.41 -9.91 -25.36
N PHE A 605 -6.60 -8.59 -25.34
CA PHE A 605 -5.55 -7.62 -24.99
C PHE A 605 -5.11 -7.69 -23.53
N LEU A 606 -6.05 -7.80 -22.58
CA LEU A 606 -5.71 -7.92 -21.15
C LEU A 606 -5.00 -9.26 -20.89
N GLN A 607 -5.48 -10.34 -21.52
CA GLN A 607 -4.81 -11.64 -21.45
C GLN A 607 -3.37 -11.57 -21.99
N ARG A 608 -3.10 -10.86 -23.09
CA ARG A 608 -1.73 -10.58 -23.59
C ARG A 608 -0.89 -9.74 -22.63
N VAL A 609 -1.49 -8.71 -22.03
CA VAL A 609 -0.86 -7.88 -20.97
C VAL A 609 -0.52 -8.70 -19.72
N PHE A 610 -1.20 -9.83 -19.46
CA PHE A 610 -0.95 -10.74 -18.33
C PHE A 610 -0.25 -12.08 -18.68
N TYR A 611 -0.10 -12.45 -19.96
CA TYR A 611 0.62 -13.63 -20.42
C TYR A 611 2.13 -13.51 -20.19
N ARG A 612 2.80 -14.56 -19.72
CA ARG A 612 4.24 -14.58 -19.35
C ARG A 612 4.97 -15.68 -20.11
N LYS A 613 6.05 -15.32 -20.83
CA LYS A 613 7.01 -16.28 -21.40
C LYS A 613 8.44 -16.01 -20.94
N PRO A 614 9.27 -17.05 -20.74
CA PRO A 614 10.67 -16.91 -20.37
C PRO A 614 11.52 -16.48 -21.58
N VAL A 615 12.56 -15.71 -21.31
CA VAL A 615 13.48 -15.14 -22.29
C VAL A 615 14.90 -15.20 -21.73
N GLU A 616 15.81 -15.86 -22.45
CA GLU A 616 17.24 -15.91 -22.13
C GLU A 616 17.89 -14.57 -22.52
N VAL A 617 18.67 -13.98 -21.61
CA VAL A 617 19.39 -12.71 -21.81
C VAL A 617 20.89 -12.98 -21.82
N ARG A 618 21.54 -12.65 -22.95
CA ARG A 618 22.98 -12.88 -23.15
C ARG A 618 23.81 -12.04 -22.20
N THR A 619 24.61 -12.71 -21.37
CA THR A 619 25.44 -12.11 -20.30
C THR A 619 26.44 -11.05 -20.76
N SER A 620 26.80 -11.03 -22.05
CA SER A 620 27.69 -10.03 -22.65
C SER A 620 27.00 -8.73 -23.09
N SER A 621 25.67 -8.65 -23.02
CA SER A 621 24.88 -7.53 -23.56
C SER A 621 24.79 -6.33 -22.60
N LYS A 622 24.52 -5.15 -23.16
CA LYS A 622 24.10 -3.96 -22.40
C LYS A 622 22.79 -4.26 -21.66
N LEU A 623 21.86 -5.02 -22.25
CA LEU A 623 20.62 -5.44 -21.58
C LEU A 623 20.90 -6.22 -20.27
N TYR A 624 21.81 -7.19 -20.29
CA TYR A 624 22.23 -7.91 -19.07
C TYR A 624 22.80 -6.95 -18.01
N GLN A 625 23.61 -5.97 -18.42
CA GLN A 625 24.17 -4.95 -17.53
C GLN A 625 23.09 -4.03 -16.89
N MET A 626 21.89 -3.96 -17.47
CA MET A 626 20.76 -3.22 -16.87
C MET A 626 19.96 -4.06 -15.88
N VAL A 627 19.82 -5.37 -16.14
CA VAL A 627 18.85 -6.22 -15.42
C VAL A 627 19.48 -7.18 -14.41
N GLU A 628 20.78 -7.46 -14.52
CA GLU A 628 21.54 -8.41 -13.68
C GLU A 628 20.87 -9.81 -13.60
N ARG A 629 20.33 -10.26 -14.75
CA ARG A 629 19.63 -11.54 -14.93
C ARG A 629 19.92 -12.13 -16.31
N ASP A 630 20.14 -13.43 -16.34
CA ASP A 630 20.27 -14.29 -17.51
C ASP A 630 18.92 -14.87 -18.00
N GLU A 631 17.86 -14.83 -17.18
CA GLU A 631 16.48 -15.12 -17.60
C GLU A 631 15.50 -14.02 -17.15
N LEU A 632 14.55 -13.66 -18.03
CA LEU A 632 13.45 -12.74 -17.76
C LEU A 632 12.09 -13.36 -18.12
N CYS A 633 11.07 -13.20 -17.26
CA CYS A 633 9.67 -13.50 -17.60
C CYS A 633 8.96 -12.24 -18.08
N VAL A 634 8.65 -12.17 -19.38
CA VAL A 634 8.14 -10.96 -20.07
C VAL A 634 6.73 -11.14 -20.63
N ASN A 635 6.10 -10.04 -21.07
CA ASN A 635 4.77 -10.03 -21.67
C ASN A 635 4.81 -10.09 -23.21
N SER A 636 3.74 -10.63 -23.82
CA SER A 636 3.66 -10.82 -25.27
C SER A 636 2.36 -10.21 -25.81
N ILE A 637 2.49 -9.07 -26.50
CA ILE A 637 1.36 -8.30 -27.07
C ILE A 637 1.51 -8.18 -28.61
N HIS A 638 2.74 -8.37 -29.11
CA HIS A 638 3.15 -8.20 -30.50
C HIS A 638 2.55 -9.22 -31.48
N THR A 639 2.51 -8.82 -32.76
CA THR A 639 1.97 -9.54 -33.94
C THR A 639 2.96 -9.61 -35.12
N GLN A 640 4.17 -9.12 -34.90
CA GLN A 640 5.37 -9.16 -35.76
C GLN A 640 6.58 -9.40 -34.85
N ALA A 641 7.69 -9.89 -35.39
CA ALA A 641 8.99 -9.97 -34.73
C ALA A 641 10.12 -9.77 -35.75
N ILE A 642 11.37 -9.69 -35.30
CA ILE A 642 12.54 -9.64 -36.19
C ILE A 642 12.79 -11.01 -36.84
N ASP A 643 13.12 -10.98 -38.12
CA ASP A 643 13.55 -12.12 -38.94
C ASP A 643 15.08 -11.99 -39.14
N ASP A 644 15.54 -11.21 -40.13
CA ASP A 644 16.94 -10.78 -40.25
C ASP A 644 17.24 -9.55 -39.38
N LEU A 645 18.39 -9.57 -38.70
CA LEU A 645 18.93 -8.41 -37.99
C LEU A 645 19.50 -7.35 -38.96
N GLY A 646 19.14 -6.10 -38.72
CA GLY A 646 19.69 -4.94 -39.42
C GLY A 646 21.17 -4.71 -39.12
N LYS A 647 21.85 -4.01 -40.02
CA LYS A 647 23.30 -3.77 -39.95
C LYS A 647 23.69 -3.10 -38.63
N GLY A 648 24.64 -3.70 -37.92
CA GLY A 648 25.18 -3.19 -36.65
C GLY A 648 24.41 -3.63 -35.40
N PHE A 649 23.25 -4.26 -35.55
CA PHE A 649 22.51 -4.87 -34.44
C PHE A 649 22.93 -6.33 -34.19
N HIS A 650 22.89 -6.71 -32.91
CA HIS A 650 23.02 -8.09 -32.46
C HIS A 650 21.87 -8.43 -31.50
N ALA A 651 21.35 -9.66 -31.58
CA ALA A 651 20.37 -10.15 -30.62
C ALA A 651 20.99 -10.25 -29.21
N THR A 652 20.28 -9.74 -28.21
CA THR A 652 20.66 -9.70 -26.80
C THR A 652 19.77 -10.57 -25.93
N ALA A 653 18.52 -10.79 -26.33
CA ALA A 653 17.57 -11.63 -25.63
C ALA A 653 16.75 -12.48 -26.62
N LEU A 654 16.52 -13.76 -26.30
CA LEU A 654 15.84 -14.72 -27.16
C LEU A 654 14.87 -15.61 -26.37
N GLU A 655 13.79 -16.03 -27.01
CA GLU A 655 12.93 -17.12 -26.53
C GLU A 655 13.53 -18.50 -26.79
N PRO A 656 13.08 -19.57 -26.08
CA PRO A 656 13.47 -20.95 -26.35
C PRO A 656 13.16 -21.47 -27.76
N ASN A 657 12.20 -20.84 -28.46
CA ASN A 657 11.87 -21.12 -29.87
C ASN A 657 12.81 -20.40 -30.87
N GLY A 658 13.74 -19.57 -30.38
CA GLY A 658 14.68 -18.78 -31.18
C GLY A 658 14.22 -17.35 -31.51
N LEU A 659 13.00 -16.94 -31.15
CA LEU A 659 12.47 -15.61 -31.48
C LEU A 659 13.23 -14.50 -30.75
N ILE A 660 13.60 -13.43 -31.47
CA ILE A 660 14.41 -12.34 -30.92
C ILE A 660 13.54 -11.41 -30.08
N GLN A 661 13.77 -11.41 -28.76
CA GLN A 661 13.08 -10.56 -27.79
C GLN A 661 13.87 -9.31 -27.39
N GLY A 662 15.14 -9.19 -27.79
CA GLY A 662 15.94 -7.98 -27.59
C GLY A 662 17.12 -7.88 -28.54
N ILE A 663 17.51 -6.64 -28.86
CA ILE A 663 18.65 -6.28 -29.71
C ILE A 663 19.44 -5.11 -29.10
N GLU A 664 20.70 -4.97 -29.46
CA GLU A 664 21.46 -3.73 -29.26
C GLU A 664 22.38 -3.44 -30.44
N HIS A 665 22.62 -2.16 -30.72
CA HIS A 665 23.60 -1.74 -31.71
C HIS A 665 25.00 -1.78 -31.10
N ALA A 666 25.98 -2.37 -31.80
CA ALA A 666 27.35 -2.50 -31.33
C ALA A 666 27.97 -1.11 -31.06
N ASP A 667 28.11 -0.31 -32.11
CA ASP A 667 28.88 0.95 -32.09
C ASP A 667 28.16 2.15 -31.43
N HIS A 668 26.88 2.01 -31.06
CA HIS A 668 26.12 3.11 -30.46
C HIS A 668 26.18 3.03 -28.94
N LYS A 669 26.42 4.17 -28.25
CA LYS A 669 26.55 4.22 -26.79
C LYS A 669 25.37 3.56 -26.08
N PHE A 670 24.16 3.98 -26.43
CA PHE A 670 22.92 3.40 -25.95
C PHE A 670 21.92 3.35 -27.11
N ALA A 671 21.78 2.20 -27.74
CA ALA A 671 20.68 1.90 -28.67
C ALA A 671 20.28 0.45 -28.43
N VAL A 672 19.20 0.27 -27.66
CA VAL A 672 18.69 -1.02 -27.23
C VAL A 672 17.22 -1.11 -27.64
N GLY A 673 16.83 -2.26 -28.17
CA GLY A 673 15.45 -2.56 -28.48
C GLY A 673 15.01 -3.86 -27.81
N ILE A 674 13.73 -3.92 -27.44
CA ILE A 674 13.09 -5.04 -26.75
C ILE A 674 11.70 -5.27 -27.32
N GLN A 675 11.32 -6.53 -27.52
CA GLN A 675 10.07 -6.91 -28.21
C GLN A 675 8.85 -6.97 -27.28
N PHE A 676 9.10 -7.09 -25.97
CA PHE A 676 8.13 -7.00 -24.89
C PHE A 676 7.88 -5.55 -24.45
N HIS A 677 6.90 -5.34 -23.56
CA HIS A 677 6.42 -4.04 -23.10
C HIS A 677 6.76 -3.80 -21.62
N PRO A 678 7.94 -3.23 -21.29
CA PRO A 678 8.35 -2.95 -19.91
C PRO A 678 7.47 -1.91 -19.20
N GLU A 679 6.74 -1.05 -19.94
CA GLU A 679 5.79 -0.06 -19.40
C GLU A 679 4.61 -0.72 -18.69
N PHE A 680 4.21 -1.93 -19.09
CA PHE A 680 3.23 -2.76 -18.37
C PHE A 680 3.89 -3.76 -17.40
N LEU A 681 5.22 -3.78 -17.34
CA LEU A 681 6.01 -4.59 -16.41
C LEU A 681 6.78 -3.74 -15.39
N LEU A 682 6.47 -2.44 -15.23
CA LEU A 682 7.11 -1.53 -14.25
C LEU A 682 7.12 -2.05 -12.82
N TYR A 683 6.26 -3.02 -12.54
CA TYR A 683 6.19 -3.76 -11.31
C TYR A 683 7.40 -4.71 -11.09
N ARG A 684 7.99 -5.26 -12.15
CA ARG A 684 9.27 -5.99 -12.12
C ARG A 684 10.43 -5.00 -12.05
N ARG A 685 11.40 -5.29 -11.16
CA ARG A 685 12.63 -4.49 -11.03
C ARG A 685 13.36 -4.33 -12.37
N PHE A 686 13.52 -5.40 -13.16
CA PHE A 686 14.24 -5.34 -14.44
C PHE A 686 13.66 -4.29 -15.41
N ALA A 687 12.34 -4.11 -15.44
CA ALA A 687 11.70 -3.11 -16.30
C ALA A 687 12.04 -1.69 -15.84
N ARG A 688 11.98 -1.43 -14.52
CA ARG A 688 12.40 -0.14 -13.93
C ARG A 688 13.87 0.15 -14.20
N ASP A 689 14.72 -0.88 -14.12
CA ASP A 689 16.16 -0.73 -14.29
C ASP A 689 16.55 -0.50 -15.77
N ILE A 690 15.81 -1.06 -16.75
CA ILE A 690 15.90 -0.68 -18.18
C ILE A 690 15.59 0.81 -18.38
N PHE A 691 14.47 1.31 -17.84
CA PHE A 691 14.11 2.73 -17.95
C PHE A 691 15.13 3.64 -17.25
N ARG A 692 15.63 3.26 -16.07
CA ARG A 692 16.67 4.01 -15.36
C ARG A 692 17.97 4.06 -16.17
N ALA A 693 18.43 2.95 -16.75
CA ALA A 693 19.63 2.92 -17.56
C ALA A 693 19.50 3.80 -18.82
N PHE A 694 18.33 3.79 -19.46
CA PHE A 694 18.03 4.67 -20.61
C PHE A 694 18.00 6.15 -20.22
N VAL A 695 17.33 6.52 -19.12
CA VAL A 695 17.29 7.92 -18.66
C VAL A 695 18.66 8.40 -18.18
N ASN A 696 19.46 7.55 -17.52
CA ASN A 696 20.84 7.86 -17.16
C ASN A 696 21.72 8.10 -18.42
N ALA A 697 21.53 7.32 -19.48
CA ALA A 697 22.22 7.54 -20.75
C ALA A 697 21.81 8.86 -21.42
N ALA A 698 20.52 9.24 -21.34
CA ALA A 698 20.02 10.54 -21.78
C ALA A 698 20.61 11.70 -20.96
N GLY A 699 20.72 11.57 -19.64
CA GLY A 699 21.39 12.55 -18.77
C GLY A 699 22.86 12.76 -19.18
N ALA A 700 23.63 11.68 -19.31
CA ALA A 700 25.04 11.74 -19.73
C ALA A 700 25.22 12.28 -21.18
N PHE A 701 24.20 12.17 -22.03
CA PHE A 701 24.17 12.81 -23.36
C PHE A 701 23.88 14.32 -23.26
N ALA A 702 22.92 14.71 -22.42
CA ALA A 702 22.57 16.11 -22.13
C ALA A 702 23.77 16.88 -21.57
N GLU A 703 24.43 16.33 -20.54
CA GLU A 703 25.65 16.89 -19.93
C GLU A 703 26.75 17.10 -20.97
N LYS A 704 27.04 16.07 -21.79
CA LYS A 704 28.05 16.18 -22.84
C LYS A 704 27.69 17.29 -23.84
N ARG A 705 26.47 17.29 -24.37
CA ARG A 705 25.99 18.29 -25.35
C ARG A 705 26.11 19.71 -24.80
N ASN A 706 25.69 19.93 -23.55
CA ASN A 706 25.78 21.22 -22.88
C ASN A 706 27.24 21.63 -22.64
N SER A 707 28.13 20.68 -22.30
CA SER A 707 29.56 20.96 -22.13
C SER A 707 30.24 21.36 -23.45
N GLU A 708 29.88 20.74 -24.58
CA GLU A 708 30.44 21.07 -25.89
C GLU A 708 30.02 22.47 -26.32
N VAL A 709 28.72 22.80 -26.20
CA VAL A 709 28.17 24.14 -26.48
C VAL A 709 28.75 25.23 -25.55
N ALA A 710 29.11 24.90 -24.31
CA ALA A 710 29.76 25.84 -23.39
C ALA A 710 31.26 26.08 -23.72
N THR A 711 31.84 25.36 -24.69
CA THR A 711 33.25 25.46 -25.09
C THR A 711 33.47 25.93 -26.53
N SER A 712 32.39 26.19 -27.27
CA SER A 712 32.37 26.61 -28.69
C SER A 712 32.03 28.09 -28.88
#